data_AF-A0A523YQX6-F1
#
_entry.id   AF-A0A523YQX6-F1
#
_cell.length_a   1.000
_cell.length_b   1.000
_cell.length_c   1.000
_cell.angle_alpha   90.00
_cell.angle_beta   90.00
_cell.angle_gamma   90.00
#
_symmetry.space_group_name_H-M   'P 1'
#
loop_
_entity.id
_entity.type
_entity.pdbx_description
1 polymer ?
#
loop_
_entity_poly.entity_id
_entity_poly.type
_entity_poly.pdbx_seq_one_letter_code
_entity_poly.pdbx_strand_id
1 'polypeptide(L)'
;MYKKLIIGFGLFILILLWLVVSIYPDWLWFKNLTFSPVFWKMLLSKFGLGLVVWLVFILIISINLYVAKRLRPRNGPEITFKADGGYLSQLGLSGKTMNLLFIALILVISFLIASKSSYQWDMVLRYLYQQPFGNTDPIFNRDIGFYVFSLPFYVFVQNGLLIFFILAGLLTVWWYLKDEITQVITGFIQAQGAPISVPKITIALKAKKHLIFLGGTIVLLLAWGYDLKIYKLLYSTQGPAFGASYTDVHIKILAFKVLIFVSLGMAVLFFLNSFKPRMKVIWISGGIWIGAVLLFANILPVVVQKFVVKPNELAKESPYIDYNIDYTRRAYNLNKIKEVDFPVSDKLTMEDIKKHDVTIQNIRIWDERPLLQTYRQIQSIRLYYDFNNVDVDRYLINKQLRQVMLSARELVVNQLPPQANTWVNRHLVYTHGYGLALSPVNEVTSEGLPILLIKDLPPSFEPDLKVERPEIYYGEKTDQYVLVKTKTKEFDYPKGDKNVYTIYQGRGGVHIKSFFRRLLFAIEFMDSQILFTTYLSPESRIMYNRRIDSRVGSIAPFLDYDGDPYLVVSEGKLYWIQDAYTTSNMYPYSRRSSKYLKNRKLNYIRNSVKVIIDAYNGDVSFYMIDEKDPIVKTYSGIFPDLFKPFDEMPADLKK
;
A
#
# COMPACT_ATOMS: atom_id res chain seq x y z
N MET A 1 -38.32 -16.26 19.00
CA MET A 1 -37.02 -15.72 19.47
C MET A 1 -35.87 -16.69 19.21
N TYR A 2 -36.00 -17.97 19.59
CA TYR A 2 -35.01 -19.03 19.35
C TYR A 2 -34.54 -19.19 17.90
N LYS A 3 -35.44 -19.24 16.90
CA LYS A 3 -35.03 -19.35 15.47
C LYS A 3 -34.13 -18.20 15.00
N LYS A 4 -34.37 -16.97 15.44
CA LYS A 4 -33.54 -15.80 15.08
C LYS A 4 -32.18 -15.82 15.78
N LEU A 5 -32.12 -16.30 17.02
CA LEU A 5 -30.88 -16.53 17.76
C LEU A 5 -30.02 -17.63 17.12
N ILE A 6 -30.64 -18.74 16.69
CA ILE A 6 -29.94 -19.83 16.01
C ILE A 6 -29.37 -19.38 14.66
N ILE A 7 -30.15 -18.64 13.86
CA ILE A 7 -29.68 -18.07 12.60
C ILE A 7 -28.55 -17.07 12.83
N GLY A 8 -28.69 -16.18 13.82
CA GLY A 8 -27.64 -15.21 14.16
C GLY A 8 -26.35 -15.86 14.65
N PHE A 9 -26.46 -16.91 15.47
CA PHE A 9 -25.33 -17.69 15.95
C PHE A 9 -24.66 -18.47 14.81
N GLY A 10 -25.44 -19.07 13.90
CA GLY A 10 -24.93 -19.72 12.70
C GLY A 10 -24.16 -18.75 11.80
N LEU A 11 -24.71 -17.56 11.56
CA LEU A 11 -24.04 -16.50 10.78
C LEU A 11 -22.74 -16.05 11.44
N PHE A 12 -22.75 -15.88 12.77
CA PHE A 12 -21.56 -15.52 13.54
C PHE A 12 -20.45 -16.58 13.43
N ILE A 13 -20.80 -17.86 13.54
CA ILE A 13 -19.86 -18.98 13.33
C ILE A 13 -19.31 -18.94 11.90
N LEU A 14 -20.15 -18.74 10.89
CA LEU A 14 -19.71 -18.67 9.50
C LEU A 14 -18.72 -17.51 9.28
N ILE A 15 -18.97 -16.34 9.87
CA ILE A 15 -18.05 -15.20 9.79
C ILE A 15 -16.72 -15.53 10.50
N LEU A 16 -16.76 -16.14 11.68
CA LEU A 16 -15.54 -16.56 12.39
C LEU A 16 -14.76 -17.60 11.59
N LEU A 17 -15.43 -18.60 11.03
CA LEU A 17 -14.80 -19.61 10.19
C LEU A 17 -14.16 -18.98 8.95
N TRP A 18 -14.86 -18.07 8.28
CA TRP A 18 -14.32 -17.34 7.14
C TRP A 18 -13.09 -16.49 7.52
N LEU A 19 -13.12 -15.84 8.69
CA LEU A 19 -11.98 -15.07 9.21
C LEU A 19 -10.78 -15.97 9.54
N VAL A 20 -11.02 -17.16 10.10
CA VAL A 20 -9.96 -18.16 10.32
C VAL A 20 -9.39 -18.64 8.98
N VAL A 21 -10.24 -18.98 8.01
CA VAL A 21 -9.81 -19.48 6.70
C VAL A 21 -9.00 -18.45 5.94
N SER A 22 -9.33 -17.16 6.03
CA SER A 22 -8.61 -16.08 5.33
C SER A 22 -7.29 -15.67 5.99
N ILE A 23 -7.12 -15.86 7.30
CA ILE A 23 -5.94 -15.37 8.04
C ILE A 23 -4.94 -16.51 8.31
N TYR A 24 -5.43 -17.73 8.52
CA TYR A 24 -4.62 -18.84 8.97
C TYR A 24 -3.61 -19.38 7.92
N PRO A 25 -3.94 -19.50 6.62
CA PRO A 25 -2.98 -19.87 5.58
C PRO A 25 -1.82 -18.87 5.52
N ASP A 26 -2.13 -17.56 5.51
CA ASP A 26 -1.12 -16.51 5.50
C ASP A 26 -0.22 -16.60 6.74
N TRP A 27 -0.80 -16.75 7.93
CA TRP A 27 -0.01 -16.91 9.15
C TRP A 27 0.94 -18.12 9.07
N LEU A 28 0.46 -19.27 8.57
CA LEU A 28 1.29 -20.47 8.41
C LEU A 28 2.44 -20.22 7.41
N TRP A 29 2.19 -19.45 6.36
CA TRP A 29 3.21 -19.06 5.37
C TRP A 29 4.29 -18.18 5.98
N PHE A 30 3.90 -17.09 6.66
CA PHE A 30 4.83 -16.21 7.37
C PHE A 30 5.61 -16.96 8.44
N LYS A 31 4.96 -17.89 9.15
CA LYS A 31 5.62 -18.76 10.12
C LYS A 31 6.69 -19.65 9.49
N ASN A 32 6.40 -20.22 8.32
CA ASN A 32 7.37 -21.04 7.59
C ASN A 32 8.63 -20.25 7.18
N LEU A 33 8.47 -18.97 6.86
CA LEU A 33 9.54 -18.05 6.47
C LEU A 33 10.17 -17.29 7.66
N THR A 34 9.84 -17.66 8.90
CA THR A 34 10.30 -16.98 10.13
C THR A 34 9.86 -15.51 10.30
N PHE A 35 8.92 -15.01 9.48
CA PHE A 35 8.36 -13.65 9.55
C PHE A 35 7.06 -13.55 10.37
N SER A 36 6.83 -14.45 11.35
CA SER A 36 5.63 -14.40 12.21
C SER A 36 5.44 -13.05 12.94
N PRO A 37 6.50 -12.40 13.47
CA PRO A 37 6.34 -11.09 14.12
C PRO A 37 5.85 -10.01 13.16
N VAL A 38 6.33 -10.02 11.90
CA VAL A 38 5.92 -9.06 10.86
C VAL A 38 4.43 -9.22 10.55
N PHE A 39 3.96 -10.46 10.37
CA PHE A 39 2.56 -10.76 10.15
C PHE A 39 1.67 -10.22 11.27
N TRP A 40 1.97 -10.56 12.53
CA TRP A 40 1.15 -10.13 13.66
C TRP A 40 1.22 -8.61 13.86
N LYS A 41 2.38 -7.98 13.66
CA LYS A 41 2.50 -6.52 13.73
C LYS A 41 1.60 -5.84 12.69
N MET A 42 1.60 -6.30 11.44
CA MET A 42 0.72 -5.77 10.40
C MET A 42 -0.76 -6.01 10.74
N LEU A 43 -1.11 -7.25 11.13
CA LEU A 43 -2.49 -7.65 11.41
C LEU A 43 -3.07 -6.88 12.60
N LEU A 44 -2.35 -6.85 13.73
CA LEU A 44 -2.77 -6.17 14.94
C LEU A 44 -2.84 -4.65 14.74
N SER A 45 -1.96 -4.07 13.93
CA SER A 45 -2.01 -2.63 13.63
C SER A 45 -3.21 -2.27 12.76
N LYS A 46 -3.54 -3.09 11.75
CA LYS A 46 -4.76 -2.93 10.93
C LYS A 46 -6.02 -3.01 11.79
N PHE A 47 -6.19 -4.10 12.53
CA PHE A 47 -7.37 -4.29 13.38
C PHE A 47 -7.42 -3.28 14.53
N GLY A 48 -6.29 -3.00 15.17
CA GLY A 48 -6.18 -2.03 16.26
C GLY A 48 -6.57 -0.63 15.82
N LEU A 49 -6.07 -0.15 14.68
CA LEU A 49 -6.46 1.15 14.14
C LEU A 49 -7.95 1.19 13.79
N GLY A 50 -8.45 0.16 13.10
CA GLY A 50 -9.88 0.06 12.79
C GLY A 50 -10.75 0.10 14.05
N LEU A 51 -10.38 -0.65 15.08
CA LEU A 51 -11.09 -0.69 16.36
C LEU A 51 -11.07 0.66 17.08
N VAL A 52 -9.91 1.33 17.17
CA VAL A 52 -9.79 2.65 17.79
C VAL A 52 -10.68 3.67 17.08
N VAL A 53 -10.64 3.71 15.74
CA VAL A 53 -11.47 4.62 14.94
C VAL A 53 -12.96 4.32 15.14
N TRP A 54 -13.34 3.05 15.16
CA TRP A 54 -14.72 2.61 15.39
C TRP A 54 -15.23 3.02 16.79
N LEU A 55 -14.43 2.80 17.83
CA LEU A 55 -14.75 3.15 19.21
C LEU A 55 -14.90 4.67 19.38
N VAL A 56 -13.98 5.46 18.81
CA VAL A 56 -14.04 6.92 18.85
C VAL A 56 -15.30 7.42 18.14
N PHE A 57 -15.65 6.86 16.98
CA PHE A 57 -16.88 7.21 16.27
C PHE A 57 -18.13 6.90 17.11
N ILE A 58 -18.23 5.67 17.62
CA ILE A 58 -19.37 5.27 18.44
C ILE A 58 -19.48 6.14 19.67
N LEU A 59 -18.38 6.43 20.35
CA LEU A 59 -18.36 7.32 21.51
C LEU A 59 -18.95 8.69 21.18
N ILE A 60 -18.50 9.32 20.08
CA ILE A 60 -19.00 10.62 19.63
C ILE A 60 -20.50 10.55 19.31
N ILE A 61 -20.94 9.56 18.52
CA ILE A 61 -22.35 9.41 18.14
C ILE A 61 -23.23 9.09 19.34
N SER A 62 -22.80 8.21 20.24
CA SER A 62 -23.55 7.85 21.46
C SER A 62 -23.71 9.05 22.39
N ILE A 63 -22.65 9.83 22.62
CA ILE A 63 -22.73 11.08 23.39
C ILE A 63 -23.70 12.06 22.71
N ASN A 64 -23.57 12.23 21.39
CA ASN A 64 -24.43 13.12 20.61
C ASN A 64 -25.92 12.73 20.69
N LEU A 65 -26.25 11.45 20.51
CA LEU A 65 -27.63 10.95 20.61
C LEU A 65 -28.16 11.01 22.05
N TYR A 66 -27.32 10.75 23.05
CA TYR A 66 -27.69 10.89 24.47
C TYR A 66 -28.09 12.34 24.80
N VAL A 67 -27.27 13.32 24.38
CA VAL A 67 -27.56 14.74 24.52
C VAL A 67 -28.84 15.10 23.75
N ALA A 68 -29.00 14.62 22.52
CA ALA A 68 -30.19 14.87 21.72
C ALA A 68 -31.48 14.38 22.41
N LYS A 69 -31.44 13.18 23.01
CA LYS A 69 -32.56 12.60 23.78
C LYS A 69 -32.86 13.40 25.04
N ARG A 70 -31.85 13.85 25.80
CA ARG A 70 -32.03 14.63 27.03
C ARG A 70 -32.58 16.04 26.75
N LEU A 71 -32.23 16.61 25.61
CA LEU A 71 -32.67 17.92 25.16
C LEU A 71 -34.04 17.92 24.46
N ARG A 72 -34.81 16.83 24.52
CA ARG A 72 -36.18 16.79 23.99
C ARG A 72 -37.08 17.82 24.71
N PRO A 73 -37.95 18.55 24.01
CA PRO A 73 -39.05 19.30 24.65
C PRO A 73 -39.99 18.31 25.34
N ARG A 74 -40.29 18.51 26.63
CA ARG A 74 -41.19 17.65 27.42
C ARG A 74 -42.67 17.98 27.19
N ASN A 75 -42.97 18.98 26.35
CA ASN A 75 -44.29 19.59 26.18
C ASN A 75 -44.79 19.49 24.72
N GLY A 76 -44.62 18.33 24.09
CA GLY A 76 -45.55 17.90 23.04
C GLY A 76 -46.55 16.95 23.70
N PRO A 77 -47.84 16.92 23.28
CA PRO A 77 -48.82 16.04 23.90
C PRO A 77 -48.25 14.63 23.98
N GLU A 78 -48.45 13.98 25.12
CA GLU A 78 -48.11 12.58 25.34
C GLU A 78 -49.02 11.74 24.44
N ILE A 79 -48.70 11.68 23.14
CA ILE A 79 -49.33 10.73 22.25
C ILE A 79 -48.71 9.39 22.65
N THR A 80 -49.36 8.72 23.60
CA THR A 80 -49.37 7.27 23.68
C THR A 80 -49.45 6.75 22.25
N PHE A 81 -48.42 6.03 21.80
CA PHE A 81 -48.46 5.30 20.54
C PHE A 81 -49.63 4.29 20.60
N LYS A 82 -50.85 4.72 20.27
CA LYS A 82 -51.78 3.84 19.57
C LYS A 82 -51.25 3.75 18.16
N ALA A 83 -50.67 2.59 17.86
CA ALA A 83 -49.92 2.30 16.67
C ALA A 83 -50.81 2.10 15.42
N ASP A 84 -51.86 2.90 15.25
CA ASP A 84 -52.81 2.76 14.15
C ASP A 84 -52.98 4.11 13.46
N GLY A 85 -52.33 4.31 12.31
CA GLY A 85 -52.74 5.37 11.38
C GLY A 85 -51.66 6.24 10.73
N GLY A 86 -50.38 5.88 10.76
CA GLY A 86 -49.34 6.58 9.98
C GLY A 86 -49.10 5.97 8.59
N TYR A 87 -48.71 6.77 7.60
CA TYR A 87 -48.27 6.26 6.27
C TYR A 87 -47.10 5.24 6.38
N LEU A 88 -46.34 5.28 7.48
CA LEU A 88 -45.26 4.34 7.80
C LEU A 88 -45.73 3.00 8.40
N SER A 89 -46.93 2.96 8.98
CA SER A 89 -47.60 1.69 9.36
C SER A 89 -48.22 0.98 8.15
N GLN A 90 -48.48 1.67 7.04
CA GLN A 90 -48.88 1.05 5.76
C GLN A 90 -47.74 0.25 5.11
N LEU A 91 -46.48 0.53 5.46
CA LEU A 91 -45.31 -0.30 5.12
C LEU A 91 -45.03 -1.44 6.13
N GLY A 92 -45.87 -1.62 7.16
CA GLY A 92 -45.75 -2.70 8.15
C GLY A 92 -44.58 -2.57 9.14
N LEU A 93 -43.89 -1.43 9.19
CA LEU A 93 -42.70 -1.26 10.04
C LEU A 93 -43.07 -0.60 11.38
N SER A 94 -42.98 -1.38 12.48
CA SER A 94 -43.10 -0.86 13.85
C SER A 94 -41.99 0.16 14.18
N GLY A 95 -42.28 1.13 15.06
CA GLY A 95 -41.28 2.11 15.54
C GLY A 95 -40.05 1.47 16.21
N LYS A 96 -40.19 0.26 16.78
CA LYS A 96 -39.06 -0.55 17.27
C LYS A 96 -38.16 -1.04 16.14
N THR A 97 -38.76 -1.47 15.02
CA THR A 97 -38.03 -1.90 13.82
C THR A 97 -37.26 -0.74 13.19
N MET A 98 -37.83 0.47 13.13
CA MET A 98 -37.11 1.65 12.63
C MET A 98 -35.91 2.04 13.48
N ASN A 99 -36.03 2.01 14.82
CA ASN A 99 -34.89 2.30 15.69
C ASN A 99 -33.79 1.23 15.54
N LEU A 100 -34.18 -0.04 15.36
CA LEU A 100 -33.24 -1.12 15.08
C LEU A 100 -32.52 -0.92 13.73
N LEU A 101 -33.26 -0.58 12.66
CA LEU A 101 -32.68 -0.29 11.34
C LEU A 101 -31.74 0.93 11.37
N PHE A 102 -32.07 1.95 12.16
CA PHE A 102 -31.23 3.13 12.31
C PHE A 102 -29.93 2.83 13.07
N ILE A 103 -30.01 2.05 14.16
CA ILE A 103 -28.81 1.58 14.88
C ILE A 103 -27.97 0.69 13.96
N ALA A 104 -28.61 -0.21 13.20
CA ALA A 104 -27.92 -1.05 12.22
C ALA A 104 -27.22 -0.19 11.15
N LEU A 105 -27.87 0.85 10.63
CA LEU A 105 -27.27 1.79 9.67
C LEU A 105 -26.05 2.50 10.25
N ILE A 106 -26.12 3.00 11.49
CA ILE A 106 -24.98 3.64 12.18
C ILE A 106 -23.83 2.64 12.34
N LEU A 107 -24.12 1.40 12.74
CA LEU A 107 -23.11 0.36 12.90
C LEU A 107 -22.45 -0.04 11.56
N VAL A 108 -23.23 -0.09 10.48
CA VAL A 108 -22.71 -0.36 9.13
C VAL A 108 -21.82 0.79 8.67
N ILE A 109 -22.29 2.04 8.77
CA ILE A 109 -21.50 3.22 8.38
C ILE A 109 -20.21 3.31 9.22
N SER A 110 -20.30 3.10 10.53
CA SER A 110 -19.13 3.14 11.41
C SER A 110 -18.13 2.06 11.06
N PHE A 111 -18.59 0.84 10.76
CA PHE A 111 -17.75 -0.27 10.32
C PHE A 111 -17.07 0.04 8.99
N LEU A 112 -17.78 0.62 8.01
CA LEU A 112 -17.19 1.00 6.73
C LEU A 112 -16.09 2.06 6.89
N ILE A 113 -16.29 3.08 7.72
CA ILE A 113 -15.27 4.11 7.98
C ILE A 113 -14.07 3.51 8.73
N ALA A 114 -14.31 2.66 9.74
CA ALA A 114 -13.28 1.95 10.47
C ALA A 114 -12.45 1.02 9.56
N SER A 115 -13.12 0.26 8.70
CA SER A 115 -12.49 -0.61 7.70
C SER A 115 -11.63 0.19 6.73
N LYS A 116 -12.15 1.28 6.15
CA LYS A 116 -11.35 2.18 5.29
C LYS A 116 -10.13 2.75 6.03
N SER A 117 -10.28 3.09 7.30
CA SER A 117 -9.22 3.64 8.13
C SER A 117 -8.15 2.61 8.48
N SER A 118 -8.52 1.33 8.63
CA SER A 118 -7.59 0.24 8.95
C SER A 118 -6.46 0.10 7.92
N TYR A 119 -6.70 0.47 6.65
CA TYR A 119 -5.67 0.48 5.61
C TYR A 119 -4.58 1.53 5.82
N GLN A 120 -4.79 2.52 6.71
CA GLN A 120 -3.81 3.54 7.06
C GLN A 120 -2.90 3.13 8.23
N TRP A 121 -2.90 1.85 8.62
CA TRP A 121 -2.06 1.32 9.70
C TRP A 121 -0.57 1.66 9.54
N ASP A 122 -0.05 1.58 8.31
CA ASP A 122 1.33 1.92 7.97
C ASP A 122 1.65 3.39 8.29
N MET A 123 0.77 4.32 7.91
CA MET A 123 0.93 5.75 8.22
C MET A 123 1.04 5.98 9.74
N VAL A 124 0.19 5.31 10.52
CA VAL A 124 0.18 5.46 11.98
C VAL A 124 1.44 4.88 12.60
N LEU A 125 1.90 3.70 12.15
CA LEU A 125 3.16 3.13 12.64
C LEU A 125 4.35 4.01 12.28
N ARG A 126 4.40 4.54 11.05
CA ARG A 126 5.45 5.47 10.63
C ARG A 126 5.46 6.75 11.45
N TYR A 127 4.30 7.26 11.87
CA TYR A 127 4.22 8.37 12.82
C TYR A 127 4.76 8.01 14.21
N LEU A 128 4.42 6.83 14.73
CA LEU A 128 4.81 6.39 16.08
C LEU A 128 6.31 6.05 16.19
N TYR A 129 6.92 5.54 15.11
CA TYR A 129 8.32 5.11 15.06
C TYR A 129 9.21 6.07 14.25
N GLN A 130 8.70 7.25 13.93
CA GLN A 130 9.34 8.21 13.03
C GLN A 130 10.80 8.49 13.39
N GLN A 131 11.66 8.56 12.37
CA GLN A 131 13.05 8.96 12.52
C GLN A 131 13.29 10.35 11.92
N PRO A 132 14.20 11.16 12.49
CA PRO A 132 14.54 12.46 11.92
C PRO A 132 15.24 12.29 10.57
N PHE A 133 14.98 13.21 9.65
CA PHE A 133 15.72 13.29 8.39
C PHE A 133 17.07 13.99 8.53
N GLY A 134 17.28 14.73 9.61
CA GLY A 134 18.51 15.47 9.86
C GLY A 134 18.66 16.72 8.99
N ASN A 135 17.58 17.12 8.32
CA ASN A 135 17.50 18.33 7.51
C ASN A 135 16.13 18.98 7.78
N THR A 136 16.07 20.31 7.74
CA THR A 136 14.85 21.08 7.99
C THR A 136 14.30 21.69 6.71
N ASP A 137 13.03 22.11 6.72
CA ASP A 137 12.43 22.92 5.64
C ASP A 137 12.86 24.40 5.75
N PRO A 138 12.93 25.13 4.63
CA PRO A 138 13.50 26.48 4.61
C PRO A 138 12.56 27.58 5.12
N ILE A 139 11.27 27.28 5.36
CA ILE A 139 10.25 28.28 5.74
C ILE A 139 9.92 28.22 7.23
N PHE A 140 9.75 27.03 7.78
CA PHE A 140 9.32 26.79 9.16
C PHE A 140 10.42 26.18 10.03
N ASN A 141 11.58 25.86 9.45
CA ASN A 141 12.71 25.23 10.13
C ASN A 141 12.33 23.94 10.89
N ARG A 142 11.43 23.14 10.32
CA ARG A 142 11.01 21.84 10.86
C ARG A 142 11.68 20.72 10.11
N ASP A 143 12.07 19.66 10.83
CA ASP A 143 12.65 18.46 10.23
C ASP A 143 11.72 17.87 9.17
N ILE A 144 12.30 17.37 8.06
CA ILE A 144 11.53 16.78 6.97
C ILE A 144 10.69 15.57 7.42
N GLY A 145 11.08 14.89 8.50
CA GLY A 145 10.30 13.84 9.15
C GLY A 145 8.92 14.31 9.60
N PHE A 146 8.74 15.57 10.02
CA PHE A 146 7.42 16.11 10.32
C PHE A 146 6.50 16.05 9.10
N TYR A 147 7.03 16.37 7.93
CA TYR A 147 6.28 16.41 6.67
C TYR A 147 5.97 15.02 6.12
N VAL A 148 6.94 14.09 6.24
CA VAL A 148 6.84 12.72 5.72
C VAL A 148 6.01 11.83 6.66
N PHE A 149 6.08 12.02 7.98
CA PHE A 149 5.47 11.12 8.97
C PHE A 149 4.32 11.77 9.76
N SER A 150 4.55 12.93 10.39
CA SER A 150 3.57 13.51 11.33
C SER A 150 2.40 14.24 10.66
N LEU A 151 2.67 15.04 9.63
CA LEU A 151 1.66 15.83 8.93
C LEU A 151 0.56 14.95 8.30
N PRO A 152 0.86 13.83 7.61
CA PRO A 152 -0.17 12.90 7.15
C PRO A 152 -1.08 12.40 8.28
N PHE A 153 -0.49 12.06 9.44
CA PHE A 153 -1.25 11.59 10.60
C PHE A 153 -2.17 12.68 11.17
N TYR A 154 -1.68 13.91 11.36
CA TYR A 154 -2.53 15.01 11.84
C TYR A 154 -3.66 15.34 10.89
N VAL A 155 -3.40 15.29 9.58
CA VAL A 155 -4.42 15.48 8.54
C VAL A 155 -5.45 14.34 8.59
N PHE A 156 -5.01 13.10 8.79
CA PHE A 156 -5.90 11.95 8.93
C PHE A 156 -6.83 12.11 10.14
N VAL A 157 -6.29 12.47 11.31
CA VAL A 157 -7.07 12.69 12.54
C VAL A 157 -8.05 13.85 12.38
N GLN A 158 -7.58 15.00 11.87
CA GLN A 158 -8.42 16.19 11.70
C GLN A 158 -9.58 15.93 10.72
N ASN A 159 -9.31 15.28 9.58
CA ASN A 159 -10.35 14.91 8.62
C ASN A 159 -11.33 13.87 9.20
N GLY A 160 -10.83 12.88 9.92
CA GLY A 160 -11.66 11.86 10.56
C GLY A 160 -12.63 12.46 11.57
N LEU A 161 -12.13 13.30 12.48
CA LEU A 161 -12.96 14.01 13.45
C LEU A 161 -13.98 14.93 12.75
N LEU A 162 -13.58 15.65 11.71
CA LEU A 162 -14.49 16.51 10.95
C LEU A 162 -15.65 15.70 10.35
N ILE A 163 -15.37 14.56 9.72
CA ILE A 163 -16.39 13.65 9.20
C ILE A 163 -17.30 13.15 10.33
N PHE A 164 -16.75 12.77 11.47
CA PHE A 164 -17.51 12.26 12.61
C PHE A 164 -18.49 13.31 13.15
N PHE A 165 -18.04 14.56 13.33
CA PHE A 165 -18.90 15.64 13.82
C PHE A 165 -19.92 16.13 12.78
N ILE A 166 -19.60 16.08 11.48
CA ILE A 166 -20.58 16.34 10.42
C ILE A 166 -21.68 15.27 10.44
N LEU A 167 -21.31 13.99 10.49
CA LEU A 167 -22.27 12.89 10.61
C LEU A 167 -23.09 12.99 11.90
N ALA A 168 -22.48 13.33 13.03
CA ALA A 168 -23.18 13.61 14.27
C ALA A 168 -24.22 14.72 14.09
N GLY A 169 -23.84 15.83 13.44
CA GLY A 169 -24.75 16.92 13.10
C GLY A 169 -25.93 16.48 12.24
N LEU A 170 -25.69 15.73 11.16
CA LEU A 170 -26.74 15.19 10.29
C LEU A 170 -27.69 14.23 11.03
N LEU A 171 -27.14 13.34 11.87
CA LEU A 171 -27.93 12.44 12.70
C LEU A 171 -28.75 13.21 13.74
N THR A 172 -28.22 14.30 14.28
CA THR A 172 -28.94 15.20 15.20
C THR A 172 -30.09 15.91 14.48
N VAL A 173 -29.87 16.42 13.26
CA VAL A 173 -30.94 17.00 12.43
C VAL A 173 -32.02 15.96 12.15
N TRP A 174 -31.64 14.77 11.70
CA TRP A 174 -32.59 13.67 11.45
C TRP A 174 -33.38 13.30 12.71
N TRP A 175 -32.70 13.19 13.86
CA TRP A 175 -33.32 12.84 15.14
C TRP A 175 -34.38 13.85 15.57
N TYR A 176 -34.14 15.15 15.38
CA TYR A 176 -35.11 16.20 15.71
C TYR A 176 -36.23 16.33 14.67
N LEU A 177 -35.95 16.12 13.39
CA LEU A 177 -36.94 16.22 12.31
C LEU A 177 -37.87 15.00 12.23
N LYS A 178 -37.45 13.82 12.72
CA LYS A 178 -38.29 12.61 12.72
C LYS A 178 -39.63 12.82 13.43
N ASP A 179 -39.64 13.52 14.56
CA ASP A 179 -40.88 13.78 15.32
C ASP A 179 -41.80 14.81 14.62
N GLU A 180 -41.23 15.84 13.98
CA GLU A 180 -41.97 16.89 13.25
C GLU A 180 -42.54 16.37 11.92
N ILE A 181 -41.76 15.62 11.14
CA ILE A 181 -42.18 15.02 9.86
C ILE A 181 -43.30 14.00 10.07
N THR A 182 -43.25 13.22 11.16
CA THR A 182 -44.30 12.25 11.47
C THR A 182 -45.64 12.93 11.77
N GLN A 183 -45.64 14.07 12.49
CA GLN A 183 -46.85 14.86 12.79
C GLN A 183 -47.44 15.56 11.56
N VAL A 184 -46.60 16.07 10.66
CA VAL A 184 -47.05 16.69 9.41
C VAL A 184 -47.74 15.64 8.52
N ILE A 185 -47.17 14.44 8.39
CA ILE A 185 -47.73 13.37 7.55
C ILE A 185 -49.03 12.80 8.13
N THR A 186 -49.17 12.62 9.45
CA THR A 186 -50.45 12.18 10.05
C THR A 186 -51.52 13.29 10.01
N GLY A 187 -51.14 14.56 10.13
CA GLY A 187 -52.06 15.70 10.01
C GLY A 187 -52.67 15.85 8.60
N PHE A 188 -51.93 15.51 7.55
CA PHE A 188 -52.45 15.50 6.17
C PHE A 188 -53.50 14.40 5.91
N ILE A 189 -53.44 13.27 6.62
CA ILE A 189 -54.38 12.15 6.43
C ILE A 189 -55.70 12.41 7.18
N GLN A 190 -55.69 13.19 8.26
CA GLN A 190 -56.86 13.44 9.10
C GLN A 190 -57.70 14.66 8.66
N ALA A 191 -57.15 15.51 7.79
CA ALA A 191 -57.82 16.71 7.27
C ALA A 191 -58.27 16.54 5.81
N GLN A 192 -59.28 15.69 5.57
CA GLN A 192 -60.11 15.87 4.37
C GLN A 192 -60.99 17.10 4.59
N GLY A 193 -60.61 18.24 3.98
CA GLY A 193 -61.50 19.41 3.85
C GLY A 193 -60.95 20.79 4.24
N ALA A 194 -59.68 20.96 4.62
CA ALA A 194 -59.11 22.27 4.96
C ALA A 194 -57.98 22.70 3.98
N PRO A 195 -57.82 24.01 3.69
CA PRO A 195 -56.82 24.49 2.75
C PRO A 195 -55.39 24.20 3.22
N ILE A 196 -54.54 23.80 2.29
CA ILE A 196 -53.15 23.37 2.52
C ILE A 196 -52.32 24.58 2.97
N SER A 197 -52.16 24.76 4.28
CA SER A 197 -51.09 25.59 4.82
C SER A 197 -49.83 24.73 4.95
N VAL A 198 -48.79 25.03 4.16
CA VAL A 198 -47.45 24.45 4.36
C VAL A 198 -46.99 24.72 5.80
N PRO A 199 -46.80 23.70 6.65
CA PRO A 199 -46.36 23.92 8.02
C PRO A 199 -44.95 24.50 7.99
N LYS A 200 -44.76 25.67 8.62
CA LYS A 200 -43.43 26.22 8.86
C LYS A 200 -42.68 25.26 9.79
N ILE A 201 -41.69 24.55 9.27
CA ILE A 201 -40.79 23.70 10.06
C ILE A 201 -40.09 24.61 11.06
N THR A 202 -40.43 24.50 12.35
CA THR A 202 -39.87 25.37 13.38
C THR A 202 -38.98 24.55 14.30
N ILE A 203 -37.69 24.50 13.97
CA ILE A 203 -36.69 23.78 14.77
C ILE A 203 -36.78 24.23 16.24
N ALA A 204 -37.06 23.27 17.13
CA ALA A 204 -37.21 23.51 18.56
C ALA A 204 -35.98 24.20 19.17
N LEU A 205 -36.19 25.07 20.17
CA LEU A 205 -35.11 25.88 20.76
C LEU A 205 -33.94 25.04 21.29
N LYS A 206 -34.22 23.90 21.92
CA LYS A 206 -33.19 22.98 22.45
C LYS A 206 -32.41 22.27 21.33
N ALA A 207 -33.07 21.94 20.22
CA ALA A 207 -32.42 21.38 19.03
C ALA A 207 -31.47 22.40 18.38
N LYS A 208 -31.88 23.67 18.31
CA LYS A 208 -31.02 24.78 17.87
C LYS A 208 -29.76 24.88 18.73
N LYS A 209 -29.89 24.89 20.07
CA LYS A 209 -28.75 24.95 21.00
C LYS A 209 -27.72 23.84 20.73
N HIS A 210 -28.20 22.61 20.55
CA HIS A 210 -27.35 21.45 20.29
C HIS A 210 -26.63 21.55 18.92
N LEU A 211 -27.35 21.90 17.85
CA LEU A 211 -26.77 22.07 16.52
C LEU A 211 -25.75 23.21 16.47
N ILE A 212 -25.99 24.30 17.20
CA ILE A 212 -25.03 25.42 17.32
C ILE A 212 -23.75 24.96 18.01
N PHE A 213 -23.85 24.18 19.09
CA PHE A 213 -22.70 23.62 19.77
C PHE A 213 -21.86 22.72 18.86
N LEU A 214 -22.50 21.81 18.12
CA LEU A 214 -21.83 20.97 17.13
C LEU A 214 -21.18 21.80 16.02
N GLY A 215 -21.87 22.84 15.55
CA GLY A 215 -21.32 23.80 14.59
C GLY A 215 -20.05 24.48 15.12
N GLY A 216 -20.02 24.86 16.40
CA GLY A 216 -18.84 25.44 17.04
C GLY A 216 -17.65 24.48 17.04
N THR A 217 -17.89 23.21 17.37
CA THR A 217 -16.86 22.16 17.31
C THR A 217 -16.35 21.93 15.89
N ILE A 218 -17.24 21.92 14.89
CA ILE A 218 -16.86 21.79 13.46
C ILE A 218 -15.98 22.98 13.04
N VAL A 219 -16.35 24.21 13.40
CA VAL A 219 -15.57 25.41 13.08
C VAL A 219 -14.20 25.38 13.77
N LEU A 220 -14.11 24.87 15.00
CA LEU A 220 -12.83 24.66 15.70
C LEU A 220 -11.94 23.64 14.98
N LEU A 221 -12.52 22.53 14.48
CA LEU A 221 -11.80 21.57 13.66
C LEU A 221 -11.36 22.15 12.30
N LEU A 222 -12.13 23.08 11.74
CA LEU A 222 -11.72 23.85 10.55
C LEU A 222 -10.56 24.79 10.87
N ALA A 223 -10.55 25.43 12.04
CA ALA A 223 -9.43 26.26 12.51
C ALA A 223 -8.14 25.44 12.57
N TRP A 224 -8.17 24.24 13.18
CA TRP A 224 -7.01 23.33 13.15
C TRP A 224 -6.66 22.89 11.71
N GLY A 225 -7.66 22.69 10.86
CA GLY A 225 -7.44 22.42 9.44
C GLY A 225 -6.70 23.54 8.69
N TYR A 226 -6.93 24.82 9.03
CA TYR A 226 -6.17 25.94 8.47
C TYR A 226 -4.71 25.94 8.94
N ASP A 227 -4.44 25.60 10.20
CA ASP A 227 -3.07 25.43 10.70
C ASP A 227 -2.33 24.34 9.91
N LEU A 228 -2.95 23.17 9.70
CA LEU A 228 -2.38 22.10 8.88
C LEU A 228 -2.20 22.50 7.40
N LYS A 229 -3.05 23.39 6.86
CA LYS A 229 -2.91 23.91 5.49
C LYS A 229 -1.66 24.78 5.32
N ILE A 230 -1.19 25.47 6.37
CA ILE A 230 0.04 26.27 6.32
C ILE A 230 1.22 25.37 5.94
N TYR A 231 1.39 24.23 6.61
CA TYR A 231 2.47 23.29 6.29
C TYR A 231 2.29 22.62 4.92
N LYS A 232 1.05 22.44 4.46
CA LYS A 232 0.77 21.88 3.13
C LYS A 232 1.16 22.81 1.97
N LEU A 233 1.41 24.09 2.23
CA LEU A 233 1.87 25.02 1.19
C LEU A 233 3.21 24.59 0.58
N LEU A 234 4.03 23.83 1.31
CA LEU A 234 5.30 23.29 0.78
C LEU A 234 5.12 22.20 -0.29
N TYR A 235 3.87 21.84 -0.63
CA TYR A 235 3.50 20.94 -1.73
C TYR A 235 2.67 21.64 -2.81
N SER A 236 2.65 22.97 -2.82
CA SER A 236 1.90 23.76 -3.78
C SER A 236 2.42 23.52 -5.20
N THR A 237 1.49 23.57 -6.16
CA THR A 237 1.75 23.42 -7.60
C THR A 237 1.35 24.67 -8.37
N GLN A 238 1.09 25.77 -7.66
CA GLN A 238 0.51 27.00 -8.23
C GLN A 238 1.58 28.00 -8.68
N GLY A 239 2.81 27.88 -8.16
CA GLY A 239 3.95 28.71 -8.55
C GLY A 239 4.72 28.16 -9.75
N PRO A 240 5.82 28.83 -10.15
CA PRO A 240 6.67 28.42 -11.26
C PRO A 240 7.42 27.09 -10.99
N ALA A 241 7.56 26.71 -9.72
CA ALA A 241 8.15 25.45 -9.28
C ALA A 241 7.27 24.74 -8.25
N PHE A 242 7.52 23.45 -8.02
CA PHE A 242 6.80 22.68 -6.99
C PHE A 242 7.28 23.08 -5.60
N GLY A 243 6.36 23.40 -4.70
CA GLY A 243 6.67 23.95 -3.39
C GLY A 243 5.96 25.29 -3.16
N ALA A 244 6.15 25.87 -1.98
CA ALA A 244 5.54 27.16 -1.67
C ALA A 244 6.19 28.27 -2.50
N SER A 245 5.38 29.08 -3.18
CA SER A 245 5.84 30.27 -3.92
C SER A 245 5.89 31.52 -3.04
N TYR A 246 6.35 32.65 -3.61
CA TYR A 246 6.35 33.94 -2.91
C TYR A 246 5.00 34.29 -2.29
N THR A 247 3.92 34.18 -3.08
CA THR A 247 2.56 34.46 -2.64
C THR A 247 2.09 33.49 -1.56
N ASP A 248 2.48 32.21 -1.66
CA ASP A 248 2.13 31.22 -0.65
C ASP A 248 2.75 31.60 0.71
N VAL A 249 4.03 31.92 0.73
CA VAL A 249 4.77 32.24 1.97
C VAL A 249 4.36 33.58 2.57
N HIS A 250 4.26 34.64 1.77
CA HIS A 250 4.01 35.98 2.30
C HIS A 250 2.52 36.29 2.50
N ILE A 251 1.64 35.71 1.69
CA ILE A 251 0.21 36.04 1.70
C ILE A 251 -0.61 34.88 2.26
N LYS A 252 -0.46 33.65 1.75
CA LYS A 252 -1.34 32.54 2.19
C LYS A 252 -1.07 32.09 3.62
N ILE A 253 0.17 32.09 4.09
CA ILE A 253 0.47 31.81 5.52
C ILE A 253 -0.27 32.81 6.41
N LEU A 254 -0.16 34.11 6.11
CA LEU A 254 -0.85 35.16 6.86
C LEU A 254 -2.37 35.02 6.77
N ALA A 255 -2.89 34.76 5.56
CA ALA A 255 -4.31 34.52 5.33
C ALA A 255 -4.85 33.36 6.18
N PHE A 256 -4.15 32.22 6.21
CA PHE A 256 -4.56 31.10 7.04
C PHE A 256 -4.45 31.41 8.53
N LYS A 257 -3.44 32.15 8.99
CA LYS A 257 -3.37 32.64 10.39
C LYS A 257 -4.59 33.50 10.74
N VAL A 258 -4.96 34.46 9.89
CA VAL A 258 -6.17 35.27 10.09
C VAL A 258 -7.42 34.39 10.13
N LEU A 259 -7.55 33.43 9.21
CA LEU A 259 -8.69 32.51 9.19
C LEU A 259 -8.76 31.62 10.42
N ILE A 260 -7.62 31.22 11.01
CA ILE A 260 -7.59 30.54 12.31
C ILE A 260 -8.23 31.42 13.37
N PHE A 261 -7.79 32.68 13.53
CA PHE A 261 -8.34 33.59 14.54
C PHE A 261 -9.83 33.90 14.32
N VAL A 262 -10.24 34.16 13.08
CA VAL A 262 -11.66 34.39 12.73
C VAL A 262 -12.50 33.15 13.03
N SER A 263 -12.00 31.95 12.70
CA SER A 263 -12.69 30.69 12.99
C SER A 263 -12.77 30.42 14.49
N LEU A 264 -11.70 30.69 15.26
CA LEU A 264 -11.73 30.57 16.71
C LEU A 264 -12.75 31.54 17.34
N GLY A 265 -12.77 32.80 16.88
CA GLY A 265 -13.78 33.79 17.30
C GLY A 265 -15.21 33.32 16.98
N MET A 266 -15.44 32.80 15.78
CA MET A 266 -16.73 32.23 15.38
C MET A 266 -17.12 31.00 16.23
N ALA A 267 -16.18 30.10 16.51
CA ALA A 267 -16.41 28.94 17.36
C ALA A 267 -16.82 29.37 18.78
N VAL A 268 -16.12 30.35 19.36
CA VAL A 268 -16.48 30.94 20.66
C VAL A 268 -17.87 31.55 20.62
N LEU A 269 -18.20 32.34 19.59
CA LEU A 269 -19.55 32.90 19.42
C LEU A 269 -20.62 31.81 19.32
N PHE A 270 -20.34 30.70 18.64
CA PHE A 270 -21.26 29.56 18.55
C PHE A 270 -21.43 28.90 19.92
N PHE A 271 -20.35 28.63 20.65
CA PHE A 271 -20.43 28.07 22.00
C PHE A 271 -21.21 28.99 22.96
N LEU A 272 -20.99 30.30 22.93
CA LEU A 272 -21.76 31.26 23.74
C LEU A 272 -23.25 31.29 23.32
N ASN A 273 -23.54 31.28 22.02
CA ASN A 273 -24.92 31.25 21.49
C ASN A 273 -25.62 29.90 21.69
N SER A 274 -24.88 28.82 22.01
CA SER A 274 -25.47 27.53 22.35
C SER A 274 -26.30 27.59 23.64
N PHE A 275 -26.04 28.55 24.54
CA PHE A 275 -26.83 28.74 25.76
C PHE A 275 -28.07 29.62 25.54
N LYS A 276 -27.94 30.70 24.74
CA LYS A 276 -29.00 31.64 24.37
C LYS A 276 -28.97 31.90 22.86
N PRO A 277 -29.72 31.14 22.04
CA PRO A 277 -29.63 31.19 20.57
C PRO A 277 -30.08 32.54 20.01
N ARG A 278 -29.13 33.33 19.49
CA ARG A 278 -29.41 34.51 18.67
C ARG A 278 -29.01 34.21 17.23
N MET A 279 -29.98 33.75 16.43
CA MET A 279 -29.71 33.33 15.03
C MET A 279 -29.04 34.43 14.19
N LYS A 280 -29.38 35.70 14.45
CA LYS A 280 -28.73 36.84 13.79
C LYS A 280 -27.20 36.85 13.99
N VAL A 281 -26.71 36.53 15.20
CA VAL A 281 -25.26 36.47 15.48
C VAL A 281 -24.59 35.34 14.72
N ILE A 282 -25.26 34.19 14.60
CA ILE A 282 -24.77 33.00 13.89
C ILE A 282 -24.67 33.28 12.39
N TRP A 283 -25.70 33.86 11.79
CA TRP A 283 -25.70 34.21 10.37
C TRP A 283 -24.68 35.30 10.05
N ILE A 284 -24.57 36.34 10.89
CA ILE A 284 -23.57 37.40 10.71
C ILE A 284 -22.15 36.84 10.83
N SER A 285 -21.86 36.07 11.89
CA SER A 285 -20.52 35.47 12.07
C SER A 285 -20.17 34.48 10.96
N GLY A 286 -21.12 33.66 10.53
CA GLY A 286 -20.97 32.80 9.35
C GLY A 286 -20.71 33.59 8.07
N GLY A 287 -21.45 34.69 7.85
CA GLY A 287 -21.23 35.59 6.72
C GLY A 287 -19.85 36.26 6.73
N ILE A 288 -19.40 36.75 7.89
CA ILE A 288 -18.05 37.31 8.08
C ILE A 288 -16.99 36.24 7.80
N TRP A 289 -17.18 35.03 8.31
CA TRP A 289 -16.24 33.93 8.08
C TRP A 289 -16.15 33.55 6.60
N ILE A 290 -17.29 33.40 5.91
CA ILE A 290 -17.33 33.14 4.46
C ILE A 290 -16.65 34.29 3.71
N GLY A 291 -16.96 35.54 4.05
CA GLY A 291 -16.34 36.72 3.46
C GLY A 291 -14.83 36.74 3.66
N ALA A 292 -14.35 36.41 4.86
CA ALA A 292 -12.92 36.29 5.17
C ALA A 292 -12.26 35.17 4.36
N VAL A 293 -12.90 34.00 4.21
CA VAL A 293 -12.38 32.90 3.38
C VAL A 293 -12.27 33.31 1.91
N LEU A 294 -13.31 33.96 1.37
CA LEU A 294 -13.29 34.46 -0.01
C LEU A 294 -12.17 35.51 -0.19
N LEU A 295 -12.09 36.48 0.71
CA LEU A 295 -11.11 37.56 0.63
C LEU A 295 -9.67 37.04 0.81
N PHE A 296 -9.36 36.42 1.94
CA PHE A 296 -7.99 36.09 2.31
C PHE A 296 -7.48 34.83 1.61
N ALA A 297 -8.31 33.80 1.41
CA ALA A 297 -7.85 32.53 0.84
C ALA A 297 -7.88 32.52 -0.70
N ASN A 298 -8.74 33.32 -1.33
CA ASN A 298 -8.98 33.26 -2.78
C ASN A 298 -8.64 34.58 -3.50
N ILE A 299 -9.19 35.71 -3.06
CA ILE A 299 -9.03 36.99 -3.79
C ILE A 299 -7.63 37.57 -3.58
N LEU A 300 -7.21 37.77 -2.33
CA LEU A 300 -5.96 38.45 -1.99
C LEU A 300 -4.71 37.76 -2.60
N PRO A 301 -4.55 36.42 -2.54
CA PRO A 301 -3.41 35.75 -3.17
C PRO A 301 -3.39 35.94 -4.68
N VAL A 302 -4.54 35.91 -5.36
CA VAL A 302 -4.63 36.09 -6.81
C VAL A 302 -4.24 37.52 -7.20
N VAL A 303 -4.69 38.52 -6.45
CA VAL A 303 -4.34 39.93 -6.68
C VAL A 303 -2.84 40.14 -6.51
N VAL A 304 -2.24 39.66 -5.41
CA VAL A 304 -0.80 39.81 -5.17
C VAL A 304 0.00 39.05 -6.23
N GLN A 305 -0.40 37.82 -6.59
CA GLN A 305 0.26 37.07 -7.66
C GLN A 305 0.23 37.84 -8.98
N LYS A 306 -0.92 38.39 -9.37
CA LYS A 306 -1.11 39.05 -10.67
C LYS A 306 -0.38 40.40 -10.75
N PHE A 307 -0.42 41.21 -9.70
CA PHE A 307 0.02 42.61 -9.76
C PHE A 307 1.36 42.87 -9.07
N VAL A 308 1.81 42.00 -8.16
CA VAL A 308 3.09 42.18 -7.45
C VAL A 308 4.13 41.17 -7.91
N VAL A 309 3.75 39.89 -8.00
CA VAL A 309 4.69 38.81 -8.30
C VAL A 309 4.96 38.70 -9.80
N LYS A 310 3.94 38.51 -10.64
CA LYS A 310 4.13 38.32 -12.09
C LYS A 310 4.98 39.40 -12.76
N PRO A 311 4.84 40.71 -12.45
CA PRO A 311 5.72 41.74 -13.04
C PRO A 311 7.20 41.62 -12.64
N ASN A 312 7.49 41.03 -11.47
CA ASN A 312 8.82 40.88 -10.91
C ASN A 312 9.14 39.40 -10.59
N GLU A 313 8.66 38.48 -11.43
CA GLU A 313 8.58 37.06 -11.10
C GLU A 313 9.96 36.46 -10.83
N LEU A 314 10.96 36.81 -11.65
CA LEU A 314 12.33 36.36 -11.47
C LEU A 314 12.85 36.69 -10.06
N ALA A 315 12.83 37.97 -9.67
CA ALA A 315 13.34 38.38 -8.37
C ALA A 315 12.54 37.82 -7.19
N LYS A 316 11.21 37.67 -7.34
CA LYS A 316 10.33 37.23 -6.26
C LYS A 316 10.30 35.71 -6.09
N GLU A 317 10.44 34.95 -7.18
CA GLU A 317 10.32 33.49 -7.17
C GLU A 317 11.68 32.76 -7.13
N SER A 318 12.79 33.42 -7.48
CA SER A 318 14.15 32.83 -7.46
C SER A 318 14.46 32.01 -6.20
N PRO A 319 14.28 32.51 -4.96
CA PRO A 319 14.60 31.74 -3.76
C PRO A 319 13.78 30.45 -3.62
N TYR A 320 12.52 30.45 -4.06
CA TYR A 320 11.65 29.28 -3.96
C TYR A 320 11.94 28.25 -5.06
N ILE A 321 12.40 28.72 -6.22
CA ILE A 321 12.94 27.86 -7.28
C ILE A 321 14.23 27.19 -6.78
N ASP A 322 15.12 27.92 -6.10
CA ASP A 322 16.34 27.35 -5.51
C ASP A 322 16.01 26.27 -4.47
N TYR A 323 15.02 26.50 -3.60
CA TYR A 323 14.52 25.48 -2.68
C TYR A 323 13.96 24.26 -3.44
N ASN A 324 13.18 24.46 -4.49
CA ASN A 324 12.70 23.34 -5.31
C ASN A 324 13.87 22.52 -5.88
N ILE A 325 14.88 23.17 -6.45
CA ILE A 325 16.04 22.51 -7.07
C ILE A 325 16.81 21.72 -6.01
N ASP A 326 17.19 22.36 -4.89
CA ASP A 326 17.97 21.72 -3.83
C ASP A 326 17.23 20.54 -3.20
N TYR A 327 15.96 20.71 -2.82
CA TYR A 327 15.18 19.65 -2.18
C TYR A 327 14.82 18.53 -3.16
N THR A 328 14.63 18.82 -4.45
CA THR A 328 14.50 17.78 -5.48
C THR A 328 15.80 16.99 -5.61
N ARG A 329 16.95 17.67 -5.72
CA ARG A 329 18.25 17.00 -5.84
C ARG A 329 18.52 16.12 -4.62
N ARG A 330 18.25 16.61 -3.41
CA ARG A 330 18.37 15.80 -2.18
C ARG A 330 17.40 14.63 -2.19
N ALA A 331 16.11 14.84 -2.45
CA ALA A 331 15.09 13.80 -2.35
C ALA A 331 15.27 12.66 -3.37
N TYR A 332 15.95 12.91 -4.50
CA TYR A 332 16.30 11.90 -5.51
C TYR A 332 17.78 11.48 -5.49
N ASN A 333 18.56 11.92 -4.48
CA ASN A 333 20.00 11.65 -4.36
C ASN A 333 20.84 12.14 -5.57
N LEU A 334 20.37 13.18 -6.27
CA LEU A 334 21.05 13.83 -7.41
C LEU A 334 22.06 14.90 -6.96
N ASN A 335 22.19 15.14 -5.66
CA ASN A 335 23.19 16.04 -5.08
C ASN A 335 24.57 15.38 -4.90
N LYS A 336 24.70 14.08 -5.20
CA LYS A 336 25.96 13.33 -5.13
C LYS A 336 26.44 12.84 -6.51
N ILE A 337 26.06 13.54 -7.57
CA ILE A 337 26.49 13.22 -8.94
C ILE A 337 27.87 13.83 -9.17
N LYS A 338 28.82 13.00 -9.58
CA LYS A 338 30.13 13.44 -10.07
C LYS A 338 30.06 13.49 -11.59
N GLU A 339 30.10 14.68 -12.15
CA GLU A 339 30.30 14.85 -13.59
C GLU A 339 31.77 14.61 -13.91
N VAL A 340 32.02 13.77 -14.92
CA VAL A 340 33.37 13.42 -15.37
C VAL A 340 33.40 13.67 -16.87
N ASP A 341 34.21 14.61 -17.31
CA ASP A 341 34.44 14.82 -18.73
C ASP A 341 35.13 13.57 -19.30
N PHE A 342 34.53 13.00 -20.34
CA PHE A 342 35.10 11.89 -21.09
C PHE A 342 35.59 12.42 -22.45
N PRO A 343 36.83 12.92 -22.54
CA PRO A 343 37.39 13.38 -23.81
C PRO A 343 37.63 12.16 -24.70
N VAL A 344 36.87 12.08 -25.80
CA VAL A 344 37.08 11.05 -26.83
C VAL A 344 38.42 11.37 -27.52
N SER A 345 39.42 10.51 -27.30
CA SER A 345 40.72 10.58 -27.99
C SER A 345 40.75 9.57 -29.12
N ASP A 346 41.00 10.03 -30.34
CA ASP A 346 41.13 9.16 -31.53
C ASP A 346 42.52 8.50 -31.62
N LYS A 347 43.35 8.63 -30.57
CA LYS A 347 44.70 8.04 -30.49
C LYS A 347 44.66 6.76 -29.65
N LEU A 348 44.10 5.69 -30.19
CA LEU A 348 44.17 4.35 -29.57
C LEU A 348 45.45 3.65 -30.01
N THR A 349 46.33 3.27 -29.07
CA THR A 349 47.52 2.47 -29.37
C THR A 349 47.30 1.00 -29.06
N MET A 350 48.12 0.12 -29.65
CA MET A 350 48.09 -1.32 -29.33
C MET A 350 48.48 -1.60 -27.87
N GLU A 351 49.30 -0.73 -27.27
CA GLU A 351 49.66 -0.83 -25.85
C GLU A 351 48.44 -0.56 -24.95
N ASP A 352 47.60 0.42 -25.31
CA ASP A 352 46.35 0.70 -24.60
C ASP A 352 45.40 -0.50 -24.64
N ILE A 353 45.26 -1.15 -25.80
CA ILE A 353 44.42 -2.36 -25.96
C ILE A 353 44.93 -3.47 -25.03
N LYS A 354 46.24 -3.74 -25.02
CA LYS A 354 46.85 -4.77 -24.17
C LYS A 354 46.69 -4.45 -22.68
N LYS A 355 46.77 -3.18 -22.29
CA LYS A 355 46.61 -2.73 -20.91
C LYS A 355 45.16 -2.87 -20.41
N HIS A 356 44.18 -2.81 -21.32
CA HIS A 356 42.75 -2.84 -21.01
C HIS A 356 42.06 -4.11 -21.51
N ASP A 357 42.79 -5.24 -21.58
CA ASP A 357 42.29 -6.53 -22.06
C ASP A 357 40.99 -6.96 -21.36
N VAL A 358 40.90 -6.83 -20.02
CA VAL A 358 39.67 -7.13 -19.26
C VAL A 358 38.48 -6.29 -19.72
N THR A 359 38.68 -5.03 -20.11
CA THR A 359 37.60 -4.20 -20.65
C THR A 359 37.18 -4.68 -22.03
N ILE A 360 38.12 -4.97 -22.92
CA ILE A 360 37.84 -5.49 -24.27
C ILE A 360 37.08 -6.81 -24.22
N GLN A 361 37.48 -7.72 -23.32
CA GLN A 361 36.83 -9.00 -23.10
C GLN A 361 35.41 -8.91 -22.51
N ASN A 362 34.94 -7.70 -22.15
CA ASN A 362 33.64 -7.46 -21.56
C ASN A 362 32.79 -6.43 -22.33
N ILE A 363 33.23 -6.02 -23.52
CA ILE A 363 32.43 -5.14 -24.39
C ILE A 363 31.18 -5.89 -24.81
N ARG A 364 30.01 -5.54 -24.24
CA ARG A 364 28.76 -6.22 -24.56
C ARG A 364 28.33 -5.97 -26.00
N ILE A 365 28.23 -7.05 -26.77
CA ILE A 365 27.76 -7.07 -28.16
C ILE A 365 26.30 -7.56 -28.22
N TRP A 366 25.88 -8.43 -27.29
CA TRP A 366 24.51 -8.93 -27.22
C TRP A 366 23.51 -7.90 -26.66
N ASP A 367 22.34 -7.78 -27.30
CA ASP A 367 21.14 -7.16 -26.74
C ASP A 367 20.26 -8.24 -26.08
N GLU A 368 19.64 -7.90 -24.96
CA GLU A 368 18.83 -8.83 -24.15
C GLU A 368 17.65 -9.43 -24.93
N ARG A 369 17.02 -8.66 -25.82
CA ARG A 369 15.78 -9.05 -26.52
C ARG A 369 16.01 -10.13 -27.58
N PRO A 370 16.95 -9.98 -28.54
CA PRO A 370 17.24 -11.05 -29.49
C PRO A 370 17.89 -12.25 -28.79
N LEU A 371 18.75 -12.03 -27.78
CA LEU A 371 19.38 -13.14 -27.06
C LEU A 371 18.34 -14.01 -26.34
N LEU A 372 17.30 -13.40 -25.74
CA LEU A 372 16.17 -14.12 -25.15
C LEU A 372 15.45 -15.03 -26.17
N GLN A 373 15.23 -14.53 -27.40
CA GLN A 373 14.62 -15.33 -28.46
C GLN A 373 15.52 -16.51 -28.84
N THR A 374 16.83 -16.28 -28.95
CA THR A 374 17.80 -17.33 -29.22
C THR A 374 17.83 -18.39 -28.10
N TYR A 375 17.84 -17.98 -26.83
CA TYR A 375 17.77 -18.90 -25.69
C TYR A 375 16.49 -19.74 -25.71
N ARG A 376 15.33 -19.14 -25.97
CA ARG A 376 14.07 -19.89 -26.13
C ARG A 376 14.15 -20.91 -27.26
N GLN A 377 14.79 -20.55 -28.37
CA GLN A 377 14.90 -21.44 -29.52
C GLN A 377 15.84 -22.62 -29.27
N ILE A 378 17.01 -22.39 -28.67
CA ILE A 378 18.07 -23.40 -28.60
C ILE A 378 18.22 -24.05 -27.21
N GLN A 379 17.65 -23.47 -26.15
CA GLN A 379 17.83 -23.91 -24.76
C GLN A 379 16.54 -24.22 -23.98
N SER A 380 15.33 -23.96 -24.54
CA SER A 380 14.09 -24.39 -23.87
C SER A 380 13.96 -25.91 -23.90
N ILE A 381 14.37 -26.57 -25.00
CA ILE A 381 14.41 -28.04 -25.19
C ILE A 381 13.03 -28.73 -25.18
N ARG A 382 12.06 -28.22 -24.42
CA ARG A 382 10.67 -28.64 -24.32
C ARG A 382 9.76 -27.42 -24.27
N LEU A 383 8.53 -27.57 -24.77
CA LEU A 383 7.55 -26.49 -24.87
C LEU A 383 7.07 -25.94 -23.53
N TYR A 384 7.27 -26.66 -22.42
CA TYR A 384 6.86 -26.21 -21.09
C TYR A 384 8.00 -25.54 -20.30
N TYR A 385 9.19 -25.38 -20.89
CA TYR A 385 10.26 -24.56 -20.34
C TYR A 385 10.33 -23.23 -21.10
N ASP A 386 10.42 -22.14 -20.34
CA ASP A 386 10.52 -20.79 -20.86
C ASP A 386 11.59 -20.01 -20.11
N PHE A 387 12.06 -18.95 -20.76
CA PHE A 387 12.97 -17.95 -20.22
C PHE A 387 12.20 -16.63 -20.10
N ASN A 388 12.20 -15.97 -18.96
CA ASN A 388 11.40 -14.76 -18.76
C ASN A 388 12.05 -13.52 -19.39
N ASN A 389 13.27 -13.23 -18.96
CA ASN A 389 14.12 -12.10 -19.30
C ASN A 389 15.58 -12.59 -19.48
N VAL A 390 16.51 -11.70 -19.84
CA VAL A 390 17.95 -12.02 -19.83
C VAL A 390 18.65 -10.93 -19.03
N ASP A 391 19.30 -11.34 -17.95
CA ASP A 391 20.01 -10.46 -17.04
C ASP A 391 21.49 -10.38 -17.39
N VAL A 392 22.14 -9.32 -16.90
CA VAL A 392 23.58 -9.12 -17.03
C VAL A 392 24.23 -9.29 -15.66
N ASP A 393 25.27 -10.12 -15.61
CA ASP A 393 25.99 -10.38 -14.37
C ASP A 393 27.51 -10.50 -14.62
N ARG A 394 28.31 -10.67 -13.57
CA ARG A 394 29.77 -10.79 -13.64
C ARG A 394 30.27 -11.91 -12.74
N TYR A 395 31.10 -12.78 -13.31
CA TYR A 395 31.73 -13.89 -12.59
C TYR A 395 33.23 -13.91 -12.82
N LEU A 396 33.97 -14.52 -11.89
CA LEU A 396 35.37 -14.87 -12.10
C LEU A 396 35.43 -16.20 -12.86
N ILE A 397 35.81 -16.15 -14.12
CA ILE A 397 35.95 -17.30 -15.00
C ILE A 397 37.41 -17.38 -15.42
N ASN A 398 38.07 -18.49 -15.16
CA ASN A 398 39.52 -18.65 -15.35
C ASN A 398 40.34 -17.55 -14.64
N LYS A 399 39.90 -17.13 -13.44
CA LYS A 399 40.47 -16.03 -12.63
C LYS A 399 40.37 -14.64 -13.26
N GLN A 400 39.65 -14.48 -14.37
CA GLN A 400 39.38 -13.18 -14.99
C GLN A 400 37.92 -12.79 -14.79
N LEU A 401 37.68 -11.52 -14.52
CA LEU A 401 36.32 -11.01 -14.39
C LEU A 401 35.67 -10.98 -15.77
N ARG A 402 34.64 -11.80 -15.97
CA ARG A 402 33.87 -11.90 -17.20
C ARG A 402 32.43 -11.51 -16.96
N GLN A 403 31.94 -10.61 -17.79
CA GLN A 403 30.55 -10.21 -17.87
C GLN A 403 29.81 -11.22 -18.73
N VAL A 404 28.67 -11.65 -18.22
CA VAL A 404 27.86 -12.70 -18.81
C VAL A 404 26.42 -12.20 -18.93
N MET A 405 25.67 -12.87 -19.79
CA MET A 405 24.23 -12.77 -19.83
C MET A 405 23.65 -14.11 -19.46
N LEU A 406 22.59 -14.11 -18.65
CA LEU A 406 22.01 -15.34 -18.13
C LEU A 406 20.49 -15.24 -18.04
N SER A 407 19.83 -16.40 -18.07
CA SER A 407 18.38 -16.48 -17.92
C SER A 407 17.95 -17.78 -17.27
N ALA A 408 17.02 -17.69 -16.32
CA ALA A 408 16.45 -18.82 -15.60
C ALA A 408 15.58 -19.69 -16.53
N ARG A 409 15.81 -21.00 -16.54
CA ARG A 409 14.94 -21.95 -17.25
C ARG A 409 13.78 -22.35 -16.35
N GLU A 410 12.67 -21.64 -16.44
CA GLU A 410 11.49 -21.86 -15.62
C GLU A 410 10.47 -22.77 -16.27
N LEU A 411 9.68 -23.45 -15.44
CA LEU A 411 8.61 -24.33 -15.91
C LEU A 411 7.26 -23.61 -15.93
N VAL A 412 6.64 -23.57 -17.10
CA VAL A 412 5.33 -22.95 -17.33
C VAL A 412 4.26 -24.04 -17.50
N VAL A 413 3.61 -24.38 -16.39
CA VAL A 413 2.61 -25.47 -16.32
C VAL A 413 1.48 -25.32 -17.35
N ASN A 414 1.11 -24.09 -17.71
CA ASN A 414 0.05 -23.83 -18.69
C ASN A 414 0.44 -24.17 -20.14
N GLN A 415 1.72 -24.41 -20.41
CA GLN A 415 2.23 -24.85 -21.71
C GLN A 415 2.35 -26.39 -21.80
N LEU A 416 1.93 -27.12 -20.75
CA LEU A 416 1.82 -28.58 -20.84
C LEU A 416 0.81 -28.98 -21.94
N PRO A 417 1.09 -30.04 -22.71
CA PRO A 417 0.12 -30.58 -23.67
C PRO A 417 -1.22 -30.89 -23.00
N PRO A 418 -2.36 -30.71 -23.69
CA PRO A 418 -3.69 -30.92 -23.10
C PRO A 418 -3.87 -32.27 -22.38
N GLN A 419 -3.30 -33.34 -22.94
CA GLN A 419 -3.35 -34.70 -22.38
C GLN A 419 -2.52 -34.82 -21.08
N ALA A 420 -1.47 -34.02 -20.95
CA ALA A 420 -0.61 -33.97 -19.77
C ALA A 420 -1.08 -32.89 -18.76
N ASN A 421 -2.07 -32.07 -19.09
CA ASN A 421 -2.53 -30.97 -18.25
C ASN A 421 -3.56 -31.44 -17.19
N THR A 422 -3.19 -32.47 -16.42
CA THR A 422 -4.02 -33.04 -15.34
C THR A 422 -3.66 -32.43 -13.99
N TRP A 423 -4.57 -32.47 -13.01
CA TRP A 423 -4.30 -31.96 -11.66
C TRP A 423 -3.03 -32.56 -11.04
N VAL A 424 -2.82 -33.87 -11.21
CA VAL A 424 -1.62 -34.56 -10.72
C VAL A 424 -0.36 -33.98 -11.39
N ASN A 425 -0.38 -33.80 -12.70
CA ASN A 425 0.78 -33.26 -13.40
C ASN A 425 1.08 -31.82 -13.01
N ARG A 426 0.05 -30.98 -12.89
CA ARG A 426 0.19 -29.56 -12.53
C ARG A 426 0.73 -29.33 -11.11
N HIS A 427 0.30 -30.16 -10.16
CA HIS A 427 0.55 -29.90 -8.73
C HIS A 427 1.51 -30.89 -8.06
N LEU A 428 1.75 -32.07 -8.63
CA LEU A 428 2.57 -33.13 -8.01
C LEU A 428 3.78 -33.55 -8.86
N VAL A 429 3.71 -33.43 -10.18
CA VAL A 429 4.77 -33.93 -11.08
C VAL A 429 5.61 -32.77 -11.62
N TYR A 430 5.03 -31.83 -12.35
CA TYR A 430 5.74 -30.69 -12.94
C TYR A 430 5.77 -29.53 -11.95
N THR A 431 6.65 -29.62 -10.97
CA THR A 431 6.65 -28.70 -9.82
C THR A 431 7.64 -27.55 -9.93
N HIS A 432 8.72 -27.68 -10.71
CA HIS A 432 9.85 -26.73 -10.72
C HIS A 432 10.47 -26.56 -12.12
N GLY A 433 11.14 -25.43 -12.33
CA GLY A 433 12.07 -25.20 -13.45
C GLY A 433 13.43 -25.85 -13.20
N TYR A 434 14.33 -25.84 -14.19
CA TYR A 434 15.61 -26.56 -14.07
C TYR A 434 16.76 -25.88 -14.80
N GLY A 435 17.64 -25.25 -14.03
CA GLY A 435 18.88 -24.62 -14.47
C GLY A 435 18.68 -23.26 -15.11
N LEU A 436 19.69 -22.85 -15.89
CA LEU A 436 19.76 -21.58 -16.59
C LEU A 436 20.52 -21.75 -17.90
N ALA A 437 20.35 -20.79 -18.81
CA ALA A 437 21.25 -20.58 -19.94
C ALA A 437 22.16 -19.40 -19.62
N LEU A 438 23.45 -19.51 -19.96
CA LEU A 438 24.43 -18.47 -19.69
C LEU A 438 25.45 -18.38 -20.82
N SER A 439 25.73 -17.17 -21.31
CA SER A 439 26.76 -16.88 -22.31
C SER A 439 27.60 -15.67 -21.95
N PRO A 440 28.86 -15.55 -22.43
CA PRO A 440 29.59 -14.30 -22.37
C PRO A 440 28.84 -13.20 -23.16
N VAL A 441 29.04 -11.94 -22.78
CA VAL A 441 28.37 -10.80 -23.43
C VAL A 441 28.84 -10.51 -24.86
N ASN A 442 29.92 -11.14 -25.32
CA ASN A 442 30.67 -10.72 -26.51
C ASN A 442 31.22 -11.86 -27.37
N GLU A 443 30.88 -13.12 -27.07
CA GLU A 443 31.40 -14.28 -27.79
C GLU A 443 30.31 -14.92 -28.65
N VAL A 444 30.68 -15.23 -29.90
CA VAL A 444 29.80 -15.81 -30.92
C VAL A 444 30.43 -17.05 -31.52
N THR A 445 29.62 -18.02 -31.92
CA THR A 445 30.05 -19.16 -32.73
C THR A 445 30.25 -18.75 -34.19
N SER A 446 30.79 -19.65 -35.02
CA SER A 446 30.90 -19.46 -36.48
C SER A 446 29.56 -19.18 -37.17
N GLU A 447 28.46 -19.66 -36.59
CA GLU A 447 27.09 -19.48 -37.08
C GLU A 447 26.42 -18.20 -36.55
N GLY A 448 27.12 -17.41 -35.73
CA GLY A 448 26.60 -16.21 -35.10
C GLY A 448 25.66 -16.47 -33.91
N LEU A 449 25.71 -17.66 -33.31
CA LEU A 449 24.98 -17.99 -32.07
C LEU A 449 25.83 -17.63 -30.83
N PRO A 450 25.22 -17.42 -29.65
CA PRO A 450 25.98 -17.23 -28.42
C PRO A 450 26.76 -18.48 -28.05
N ILE A 451 28.03 -18.30 -27.66
CA ILE A 451 28.77 -19.35 -26.96
C ILE A 451 28.15 -19.52 -25.57
N LEU A 452 27.67 -20.73 -25.26
CA LEU A 452 27.01 -21.02 -23.99
C LEU A 452 27.99 -21.70 -23.01
N LEU A 453 28.15 -21.11 -21.83
CA LEU A 453 28.94 -21.64 -20.71
C LEU A 453 28.09 -22.52 -19.77
N ILE A 454 26.79 -22.22 -19.68
CA ILE A 454 25.79 -23.10 -19.04
C ILE A 454 24.69 -23.40 -20.06
N LYS A 455 24.43 -24.69 -20.32
CA LYS A 455 23.48 -25.14 -21.33
C LYS A 455 22.95 -26.55 -21.07
N ASP A 456 21.89 -26.89 -21.79
CA ASP A 456 21.30 -28.22 -21.94
C ASP A 456 20.57 -28.76 -20.69
N LEU A 457 20.07 -30.00 -20.78
CA LEU A 457 19.38 -30.75 -19.74
C LEU A 457 19.91 -32.20 -19.68
N PRO A 458 20.50 -32.65 -18.55
CA PRO A 458 20.84 -31.85 -17.38
C PRO A 458 21.86 -30.76 -17.75
N PRO A 459 21.90 -29.61 -17.04
CA PRO A 459 22.79 -28.53 -17.38
C PRO A 459 24.26 -28.98 -17.32
N SER A 460 24.98 -28.69 -18.38
CA SER A 460 26.44 -28.69 -18.42
C SER A 460 26.95 -27.33 -17.95
N PHE A 461 28.05 -27.35 -17.19
CA PHE A 461 28.62 -26.16 -16.57
C PHE A 461 30.12 -26.08 -16.87
N GLU A 462 30.63 -24.87 -17.03
CA GLU A 462 32.04 -24.61 -16.78
C GLU A 462 32.38 -24.86 -15.30
N PRO A 463 33.59 -25.36 -14.96
CA PRO A 463 33.97 -25.69 -13.59
C PRO A 463 33.75 -24.54 -12.59
N ASP A 464 34.06 -23.30 -13.00
CA ASP A 464 33.92 -22.10 -12.17
C ASP A 464 32.46 -21.68 -11.94
N LEU A 465 31.51 -22.24 -12.69
CA LEU A 465 30.07 -21.91 -12.65
C LEU A 465 29.20 -23.12 -12.31
N LYS A 466 29.78 -24.12 -11.65
CA LYS A 466 29.06 -25.34 -11.27
C LYS A 466 27.84 -25.03 -10.40
N VAL A 467 26.65 -25.48 -10.83
CA VAL A 467 25.42 -25.40 -10.04
C VAL A 467 25.06 -26.80 -9.54
N GLU A 468 25.04 -26.98 -8.22
CA GLU A 468 24.71 -28.25 -7.57
C GLU A 468 23.20 -28.43 -7.35
N ARG A 469 22.47 -27.32 -7.22
CA ARG A 469 21.00 -27.28 -7.09
C ARG A 469 20.38 -26.43 -8.20
N PRO A 470 20.24 -26.97 -9.42
CA PRO A 470 19.65 -26.24 -10.54
C PRO A 470 18.12 -26.10 -10.44
N GLU A 471 17.46 -26.77 -9.50
CA GLU A 471 16.00 -26.79 -9.42
C GLU A 471 15.42 -25.44 -8.98
N ILE A 472 14.48 -24.89 -9.76
CA ILE A 472 13.84 -23.60 -9.53
C ILE A 472 12.39 -23.82 -9.08
N TYR A 473 12.19 -23.93 -7.77
CA TYR A 473 10.86 -23.99 -7.16
C TYR A 473 10.25 -22.60 -6.97
N TYR A 474 11.06 -21.55 -6.91
CA TYR A 474 10.65 -20.16 -6.74
C TYR A 474 11.31 -19.32 -7.82
N GLY A 475 10.51 -18.64 -8.62
CA GLY A 475 10.96 -17.88 -9.80
C GLY A 475 9.85 -17.01 -10.37
N GLU A 476 10.13 -16.29 -11.46
CA GLU A 476 9.22 -15.29 -12.02
C GLU A 476 7.98 -15.85 -12.72
N LYS A 477 8.02 -17.13 -13.16
CA LYS A 477 6.90 -17.83 -13.81
C LYS A 477 6.14 -18.78 -12.89
N THR A 478 6.46 -18.79 -11.59
CA THR A 478 5.89 -19.74 -10.62
C THR A 478 4.55 -19.29 -10.02
N ASP A 479 3.51 -19.21 -10.87
CA ASP A 479 2.19 -18.65 -10.52
C ASP A 479 1.23 -19.61 -9.78
N GLN A 480 1.55 -20.92 -9.72
CA GLN A 480 0.64 -21.95 -9.21
C GLN A 480 1.20 -22.59 -7.94
N TYR A 481 0.30 -22.99 -7.04
CA TYR A 481 0.70 -23.79 -5.89
C TYR A 481 1.16 -25.19 -6.33
N VAL A 482 2.11 -25.78 -5.60
CA VAL A 482 2.53 -27.17 -5.82
C VAL A 482 2.64 -27.92 -4.51
N LEU A 483 2.54 -29.24 -4.60
CA LEU A 483 2.58 -30.19 -3.51
C LEU A 483 3.85 -31.03 -3.65
N VAL A 484 4.76 -30.90 -2.69
CA VAL A 484 6.05 -31.60 -2.69
C VAL A 484 6.13 -32.60 -1.55
N LYS A 485 7.15 -33.46 -1.57
CA LYS A 485 7.30 -34.57 -0.60
C LYS A 485 6.05 -35.46 -0.53
N THR A 486 5.50 -35.77 -1.71
CA THR A 486 4.33 -36.63 -1.86
C THR A 486 4.75 -38.06 -2.18
N LYS A 487 3.79 -38.98 -2.28
CA LYS A 487 4.04 -40.36 -2.73
C LYS A 487 4.36 -40.44 -4.23
N THR A 488 4.07 -39.39 -4.98
CA THR A 488 4.38 -39.27 -6.40
C THR A 488 5.72 -38.57 -6.56
N LYS A 489 6.61 -39.11 -7.40
CA LYS A 489 7.87 -38.45 -7.73
C LYS A 489 7.65 -37.25 -8.64
N GLU A 490 8.44 -36.23 -8.44
CA GLU A 490 8.44 -35.00 -9.23
C GLU A 490 9.26 -35.22 -10.50
N PHE A 491 8.80 -34.67 -11.61
CA PHE A 491 9.59 -34.60 -12.84
C PHE A 491 10.75 -33.64 -12.62
N ASP A 492 11.96 -34.08 -12.96
CA ASP A 492 13.19 -33.32 -12.77
C ASP A 492 13.62 -32.69 -14.11
N TYR A 493 14.00 -33.53 -15.08
CA TYR A 493 14.36 -33.12 -16.44
C TYR A 493 14.19 -34.26 -17.44
N PRO A 494 14.07 -33.96 -18.74
CA PRO A 494 14.02 -34.99 -19.79
C PRO A 494 15.43 -35.48 -20.12
N LYS A 495 15.59 -36.79 -20.30
CA LYS A 495 16.84 -37.45 -20.72
C LYS A 495 16.57 -38.33 -21.94
N GLY A 496 16.73 -37.76 -23.12
CA GLY A 496 16.31 -38.37 -24.39
C GLY A 496 14.79 -38.57 -24.41
N ASP A 497 14.36 -39.82 -24.63
CA ASP A 497 12.94 -40.22 -24.61
C ASP A 497 12.43 -40.60 -23.21
N LYS A 498 13.30 -40.58 -22.19
CA LYS A 498 12.95 -40.90 -20.80
C LYS A 498 12.91 -39.63 -19.96
N ASN A 499 12.21 -39.71 -18.83
CA ASN A 499 12.18 -38.66 -17.84
C ASN A 499 12.97 -39.07 -16.60
N VAL A 500 13.74 -38.13 -16.05
CA VAL A 500 14.36 -38.26 -14.74
C VAL A 500 13.41 -37.68 -13.70
N TYR A 501 13.35 -38.32 -12.54
CA TYR A 501 12.44 -37.96 -11.47
C TYR A 501 13.19 -37.77 -10.17
N THR A 502 12.73 -36.81 -9.37
CA THR A 502 13.29 -36.45 -8.08
C THR A 502 12.21 -36.42 -6.99
N ILE A 503 12.64 -36.21 -5.75
CA ILE A 503 11.78 -35.90 -4.63
C ILE A 503 12.41 -34.70 -3.94
N TYR A 504 11.64 -33.64 -3.74
CA TYR A 504 12.11 -32.44 -3.06
C TYR A 504 12.74 -32.75 -1.70
N GLN A 505 14.01 -32.36 -1.52
CA GLN A 505 14.77 -32.63 -0.30
C GLN A 505 14.76 -31.43 0.67
N GLY A 506 14.40 -30.24 0.18
CA GLY A 506 14.47 -28.99 0.94
C GLY A 506 13.38 -28.80 1.99
N ARG A 507 13.24 -27.54 2.41
CA ARG A 507 12.37 -27.11 3.52
C ARG A 507 11.36 -26.02 3.13
N GLY A 508 11.21 -25.74 1.83
CA GLY A 508 10.21 -24.82 1.31
C GLY A 508 8.78 -25.35 1.46
N GLY A 509 7.82 -24.44 1.56
CA GLY A 509 6.39 -24.76 1.65
C GLY A 509 5.89 -25.16 3.05
N VAL A 510 4.59 -24.95 3.28
CA VAL A 510 3.91 -25.20 4.55
C VAL A 510 3.54 -26.68 4.66
N HIS A 511 3.82 -27.30 5.81
CA HIS A 511 3.38 -28.68 6.08
C HIS A 511 1.85 -28.82 6.11
N ILE A 512 1.32 -29.82 5.38
CA ILE A 512 -0.12 -30.10 5.27
C ILE A 512 -0.54 -31.46 5.84
N LYS A 513 0.15 -31.91 6.88
CA LYS A 513 -0.05 -33.22 7.53
C LYS A 513 -1.48 -33.50 8.00
N SER A 514 -2.20 -32.50 8.50
CA SER A 514 -3.50 -32.72 9.17
C SER A 514 -4.69 -32.51 8.23
N PHE A 515 -5.76 -33.27 8.46
CA PHE A 515 -7.03 -33.11 7.74
C PHE A 515 -7.53 -31.66 7.77
N PHE A 516 -7.42 -30.98 8.92
CA PHE A 516 -7.79 -29.57 9.05
C PHE A 516 -6.99 -28.64 8.14
N ARG A 517 -5.66 -28.84 8.03
CA ARG A 517 -4.84 -28.04 7.10
C ARG A 517 -5.15 -28.35 5.64
N ARG A 518 -5.44 -29.61 5.33
CA ARG A 518 -5.88 -29.99 3.98
C ARG A 518 -7.20 -29.32 3.62
N LEU A 519 -8.17 -29.31 4.54
CA LEU A 519 -9.46 -28.63 4.35
C LEU A 519 -9.27 -27.12 4.21
N LEU A 520 -8.42 -26.52 5.04
CA LEU A 520 -8.06 -25.11 4.97
C LEU A 520 -7.54 -24.74 3.57
N PHE A 521 -6.51 -25.44 3.09
CA PHE A 521 -5.92 -25.15 1.78
C PHE A 521 -6.84 -25.52 0.61
N ALA A 522 -7.71 -26.52 0.77
CA ALA A 522 -8.74 -26.83 -0.21
C ALA A 522 -9.75 -25.68 -0.36
N ILE A 523 -10.11 -24.99 0.73
CA ILE A 523 -10.97 -23.81 0.67
C ILE A 523 -10.21 -22.61 0.11
N GLU A 524 -8.99 -22.36 0.59
CA GLU A 524 -8.13 -21.24 0.16
C GLU A 524 -7.90 -21.23 -1.36
N PHE A 525 -7.50 -22.38 -1.93
CA PHE A 525 -7.25 -22.52 -3.36
C PHE A 525 -8.50 -22.92 -4.16
N MET A 526 -9.66 -23.03 -3.50
CA MET A 526 -10.90 -23.55 -4.09
C MET A 526 -10.69 -24.90 -4.82
N ASP A 527 -9.86 -25.77 -4.24
CA ASP A 527 -9.43 -27.03 -4.85
C ASP A 527 -9.69 -28.23 -3.93
N SER A 528 -10.76 -28.96 -4.23
CA SER A 528 -11.18 -30.14 -3.46
C SER A 528 -10.20 -31.30 -3.54
N GLN A 529 -9.33 -31.38 -4.57
CA GLN A 529 -8.38 -32.48 -4.73
C GLN A 529 -7.36 -32.51 -3.59
N ILE A 530 -6.97 -31.34 -3.05
CA ILE A 530 -6.08 -31.24 -1.88
C ILE A 530 -6.63 -32.04 -0.69
N LEU A 531 -7.95 -32.04 -0.50
CA LEU A 531 -8.63 -32.72 0.60
C LEU A 531 -8.74 -34.24 0.38
N PHE A 532 -9.03 -34.67 -0.84
CA PHE A 532 -9.38 -36.07 -1.12
C PHE A 532 -8.24 -36.92 -1.71
N THR A 533 -7.17 -36.30 -2.21
CA THR A 533 -6.05 -37.03 -2.80
C THR A 533 -5.37 -38.00 -1.81
N THR A 534 -4.93 -39.16 -2.28
CA THR A 534 -4.20 -40.16 -1.49
C THR A 534 -2.69 -40.09 -1.66
N TYR A 535 -2.21 -39.21 -2.56
CA TYR A 535 -0.79 -39.00 -2.84
C TYR A 535 -0.07 -38.27 -1.70
N LEU A 536 -0.78 -37.58 -0.81
CA LEU A 536 -0.18 -36.87 0.30
C LEU A 536 0.34 -37.82 1.39
N SER A 537 1.47 -37.43 1.97
CA SER A 537 2.13 -38.07 3.10
C SER A 537 2.20 -37.10 4.30
N PRO A 538 2.54 -37.57 5.51
CA PRO A 538 2.77 -36.67 6.65
C PRO A 538 3.87 -35.63 6.42
N GLU A 539 4.82 -35.91 5.52
CA GLU A 539 5.92 -35.02 5.15
C GLU A 539 5.55 -34.03 4.03
N SER A 540 4.38 -34.19 3.41
CA SER A 540 3.97 -33.36 2.30
C SER A 540 3.81 -31.89 2.68
N ARG A 541 4.20 -31.03 1.74
CA ARG A 541 4.19 -29.59 1.90
C ARG A 541 3.53 -28.93 0.71
N ILE A 542 2.84 -27.82 0.96
CA ILE A 542 2.25 -26.97 -0.06
C ILE A 542 3.11 -25.71 -0.23
N MET A 543 3.58 -25.45 -1.44
CA MET A 543 4.32 -24.25 -1.81
C MET A 543 3.39 -23.32 -2.58
N TYR A 544 3.25 -22.08 -2.11
CA TYR A 544 2.43 -21.03 -2.73
C TYR A 544 3.08 -19.66 -2.54
N ASN A 545 2.51 -18.64 -3.20
CA ASN A 545 3.10 -17.31 -3.39
C ASN A 545 4.52 -17.40 -3.96
N ARG A 546 4.76 -18.36 -4.87
CA ARG A 546 6.12 -18.73 -5.28
C ARG A 546 6.79 -17.66 -6.15
N ARG A 547 5.99 -16.90 -6.89
CA ARG A 547 6.45 -15.78 -7.71
C ARG A 547 7.17 -14.72 -6.88
N ILE A 548 8.34 -14.31 -7.34
CA ILE A 548 9.30 -13.48 -6.57
C ILE A 548 8.68 -12.15 -6.15
N ASP A 549 8.07 -11.40 -7.08
CA ASP A 549 7.41 -10.11 -6.84
C ASP A 549 6.30 -10.19 -5.77
N SER A 550 5.48 -11.23 -5.85
CA SER A 550 4.30 -11.44 -5.02
C SER A 550 4.73 -11.88 -3.63
N ARG A 551 5.74 -12.74 -3.56
CA ARG A 551 6.37 -13.20 -2.32
C ARG A 551 6.90 -12.03 -1.50
N VAL A 552 7.77 -11.22 -2.06
CA VAL A 552 8.36 -10.09 -1.32
C VAL A 552 7.32 -9.03 -1.00
N GLY A 553 6.39 -8.77 -1.93
CA GLY A 553 5.28 -7.84 -1.76
C GLY A 553 4.31 -8.25 -0.66
N SER A 554 4.09 -9.56 -0.45
CA SER A 554 3.30 -10.07 0.68
C SER A 554 4.03 -9.85 2.01
N ILE A 555 5.35 -10.10 2.08
CA ILE A 555 6.12 -9.99 3.34
C ILE A 555 6.26 -8.54 3.80
N ALA A 556 6.65 -7.64 2.89
CA ALA A 556 6.90 -6.24 3.18
C ALA A 556 6.18 -5.33 2.16
N PRO A 557 4.83 -5.20 2.24
CA PRO A 557 4.03 -4.44 1.26
C PRO A 557 4.28 -2.93 1.28
N PHE A 558 4.97 -2.44 2.31
CA PHE A 558 5.28 -1.03 2.55
C PHE A 558 6.56 -0.56 1.83
N LEU A 559 7.32 -1.48 1.21
CA LEU A 559 8.40 -1.19 0.27
C LEU A 559 7.87 -1.19 -1.17
N ASP A 560 8.52 -0.42 -2.03
CA ASP A 560 8.30 -0.50 -3.49
C ASP A 560 9.41 -1.34 -4.11
N TYR A 561 9.09 -2.27 -5.00
CA TYR A 561 10.06 -3.22 -5.55
C TYR A 561 10.39 -2.89 -6.99
N ASP A 562 11.61 -3.21 -7.41
CA ASP A 562 11.98 -3.23 -8.82
C ASP A 562 11.16 -4.27 -9.57
N GLY A 563 10.87 -3.98 -10.84
CA GLY A 563 10.05 -4.84 -11.68
C GLY A 563 10.81 -6.01 -12.30
N ASP A 564 12.14 -6.00 -12.20
CA ASP A 564 13.04 -6.93 -12.88
C ASP A 564 13.99 -7.60 -11.85
N PRO A 565 13.55 -8.65 -11.14
CA PRO A 565 14.44 -9.43 -10.28
C PRO A 565 15.41 -10.24 -11.15
N TYR A 566 16.69 -10.29 -10.77
CA TYR A 566 17.70 -11.00 -11.53
C TYR A 566 18.23 -12.23 -10.80
N LEU A 567 18.58 -13.27 -11.57
CA LEU A 567 19.13 -14.51 -11.04
C LEU A 567 20.66 -14.40 -10.88
N VAL A 568 21.18 -14.95 -9.78
CA VAL A 568 22.60 -15.03 -9.47
C VAL A 568 22.96 -16.46 -9.10
N VAL A 569 24.09 -16.94 -9.63
CA VAL A 569 24.71 -18.20 -9.23
C VAL A 569 25.67 -17.91 -8.08
N SER A 570 25.47 -18.53 -6.93
CA SER A 570 26.37 -18.36 -5.79
C SER A 570 26.51 -19.65 -4.99
N GLU A 571 27.75 -20.03 -4.71
CA GLU A 571 28.10 -21.26 -3.96
C GLU A 571 27.36 -22.51 -4.46
N GLY A 572 27.22 -22.66 -5.77
CA GLY A 572 26.55 -23.80 -6.40
C GLY A 572 25.01 -23.80 -6.29
N LYS A 573 24.41 -22.70 -5.89
CA LYS A 573 22.95 -22.51 -5.78
C LYS A 573 22.50 -21.31 -6.61
N LEU A 574 21.19 -21.25 -6.82
CA LEU A 574 20.52 -20.18 -7.54
C LEU A 574 19.77 -19.27 -6.56
N TYR A 575 20.02 -17.98 -6.65
CA TYR A 575 19.36 -16.95 -5.86
C TYR A 575 18.76 -15.89 -6.77
N TRP A 576 17.59 -15.38 -6.41
CA TRP A 576 17.05 -14.17 -7.00
C TRP A 576 17.43 -12.98 -6.13
N ILE A 577 17.87 -11.89 -6.75
CA ILE A 577 18.03 -10.61 -6.09
C ILE A 577 17.00 -9.64 -6.65
N GLN A 578 16.25 -9.00 -5.75
CA GLN A 578 15.29 -7.97 -6.10
C GLN A 578 15.58 -6.70 -5.32
N ASP A 579 15.75 -5.59 -6.04
CA ASP A 579 15.94 -4.28 -5.43
C ASP A 579 14.62 -3.77 -4.85
N ALA A 580 14.70 -3.15 -3.68
CA ALA A 580 13.57 -2.59 -2.97
C ALA A 580 13.87 -1.17 -2.47
N TYR A 581 12.87 -0.33 -2.62
CA TYR A 581 12.95 1.10 -2.49
C TYR A 581 12.04 1.60 -1.36
N THR A 582 12.56 2.54 -0.58
CA THR A 582 11.73 3.39 0.26
C THR A 582 11.33 4.62 -0.55
N THR A 583 10.05 4.99 -0.47
CA THR A 583 9.51 6.08 -1.28
C THR A 583 8.53 6.93 -0.48
N SER A 584 8.35 8.17 -0.91
CA SER A 584 7.35 9.08 -0.36
C SER A 584 6.85 10.05 -1.43
N ASN A 585 5.65 10.57 -1.22
CA ASN A 585 5.06 11.70 -1.96
C ASN A 585 4.90 12.95 -1.08
N MET A 586 5.51 12.92 0.11
CA MET A 586 5.42 13.90 1.19
C MET A 586 6.80 14.49 1.56
N TYR A 587 7.74 14.57 0.62
CA TYR A 587 8.96 15.36 0.81
C TYR A 587 8.70 16.82 0.36
N PRO A 588 8.80 17.85 1.23
CA PRO A 588 8.44 19.21 0.88
C PRO A 588 9.39 19.79 -0.17
N TYR A 589 8.90 20.71 -1.02
CA TYR A 589 9.63 21.32 -2.16
C TYR A 589 10.14 20.38 -3.26
N SER A 590 10.25 19.08 -3.02
CA SER A 590 10.73 18.13 -4.03
C SER A 590 9.68 17.91 -5.13
N ARG A 591 10.11 18.08 -6.39
CA ARG A 591 9.28 17.88 -7.57
C ARG A 591 8.79 16.45 -7.65
N ARG A 592 7.51 16.27 -7.99
CA ARG A 592 6.91 14.94 -8.20
C ARG A 592 7.35 14.30 -9.52
N SER A 593 7.50 12.99 -9.50
CA SER A 593 7.77 12.15 -10.67
C SER A 593 6.69 12.32 -11.74
N SER A 594 7.09 12.21 -13.00
CA SER A 594 6.16 12.24 -14.14
C SER A 594 5.27 10.99 -14.18
N LYS A 595 5.87 9.82 -13.94
CA LYS A 595 5.20 8.52 -13.88
C LYS A 595 4.66 8.22 -12.49
N TYR A 596 3.58 7.44 -12.46
CA TYR A 596 3.02 6.88 -11.24
C TYR A 596 3.73 5.58 -10.88
N LEU A 597 4.06 5.38 -9.61
CA LEU A 597 4.44 4.10 -9.03
C LEU A 597 3.35 3.71 -8.02
N LYS A 598 2.75 2.51 -8.14
CA LYS A 598 1.60 2.07 -7.32
C LYS A 598 0.51 3.15 -7.15
N ASN A 599 0.06 3.75 -8.25
CA ASN A 599 -0.97 4.80 -8.27
C ASN A 599 -0.63 6.12 -7.55
N ARG A 600 0.66 6.38 -7.23
CA ARG A 600 1.12 7.67 -6.67
C ARG A 600 2.29 8.25 -7.45
N LYS A 601 2.34 9.58 -7.57
CA LYS A 601 3.56 10.29 -8.00
C LYS A 601 4.46 10.48 -6.78
N LEU A 602 5.69 10.02 -6.88
CA LEU A 602 6.66 10.09 -5.80
C LEU A 602 7.40 11.42 -5.87
N ASN A 603 7.91 11.90 -4.74
CA ASN A 603 8.88 12.99 -4.70
C ASN A 603 10.05 12.69 -3.75
N TYR A 604 10.24 11.41 -3.43
CA TYR A 604 11.37 10.86 -2.69
C TYR A 604 11.51 9.38 -3.06
N ILE A 605 12.75 8.91 -3.24
CA ILE A 605 13.06 7.51 -3.49
C ILE A 605 14.50 7.19 -3.06
N ARG A 606 14.71 6.04 -2.42
CA ARG A 606 16.02 5.46 -2.12
C ARG A 606 16.00 3.97 -2.39
N ASN A 607 17.04 3.45 -3.06
CA ASN A 607 17.30 2.01 -3.14
C ASN A 607 17.93 1.59 -1.80
N SER A 608 17.08 1.35 -0.81
CA SER A 608 17.50 1.17 0.58
C SER A 608 17.62 -0.29 0.98
N VAL A 609 17.07 -1.21 0.20
CA VAL A 609 16.95 -2.61 0.58
C VAL A 609 17.22 -3.51 -0.62
N LYS A 610 18.02 -4.56 -0.43
CA LYS A 610 18.15 -5.68 -1.38
C LYS A 610 17.50 -6.91 -0.80
N VAL A 611 16.70 -7.61 -1.59
CA VAL A 611 16.03 -8.83 -1.18
C VAL A 611 16.65 -10.02 -1.88
N ILE A 612 17.07 -11.02 -1.12
CA ILE A 612 17.61 -12.27 -1.65
C ILE A 612 16.58 -13.37 -1.44
N ILE A 613 16.29 -14.15 -2.48
CA ILE A 613 15.36 -15.27 -2.47
C ILE A 613 16.08 -16.53 -2.95
N ASP A 614 16.12 -17.58 -2.13
CA ASP A 614 16.61 -18.90 -2.52
C ASP A 614 15.63 -19.54 -3.54
N ALA A 615 16.09 -19.87 -4.75
CA ALA A 615 15.23 -20.42 -5.80
C ALA A 615 14.70 -21.84 -5.49
N TYR A 616 15.34 -22.57 -4.56
CA TYR A 616 14.99 -23.93 -4.16
C TYR A 616 14.09 -24.00 -2.92
N ASN A 617 14.42 -23.23 -1.88
CA ASN A 617 13.67 -23.21 -0.60
C ASN A 617 12.65 -22.07 -0.51
N GLY A 618 12.82 -21.00 -1.29
CA GLY A 618 11.98 -19.81 -1.24
C GLY A 618 12.16 -19.00 0.04
N ASP A 619 13.28 -19.21 0.73
CA ASP A 619 13.72 -18.42 1.89
C ASP A 619 14.05 -17.00 1.43
N VAL A 620 13.61 -15.99 2.20
CA VAL A 620 13.75 -14.58 1.84
C VAL A 620 14.57 -13.86 2.91
N SER A 621 15.53 -13.05 2.50
CA SER A 621 16.29 -12.16 3.40
C SER A 621 16.29 -10.73 2.86
N PHE A 622 15.93 -9.78 3.71
CA PHE A 622 15.96 -8.34 3.38
C PHE A 622 17.22 -7.73 3.99
N TYR A 623 18.11 -7.18 3.18
CA TYR A 623 19.33 -6.51 3.61
C TYR A 623 19.20 -5.00 3.43
N MET A 624 19.47 -4.25 4.49
CA MET A 624 19.45 -2.79 4.46
C MET A 624 20.75 -2.25 3.85
N ILE A 625 20.67 -1.65 2.66
CA ILE A 625 21.82 -1.12 1.90
C ILE A 625 22.09 0.35 2.21
N ASP A 626 21.03 1.17 2.33
CA ASP A 626 21.16 2.58 2.71
C ASP A 626 20.71 2.77 4.15
N GLU A 627 21.61 2.51 5.11
CA GLU A 627 21.35 2.69 6.53
C GLU A 627 21.14 4.16 6.91
N LYS A 628 21.42 5.12 6.02
CA LYS A 628 21.22 6.55 6.28
C LYS A 628 19.81 7.00 5.93
N ASP A 629 19.03 6.20 5.19
CA ASP A 629 17.65 6.53 4.85
C ASP A 629 16.74 6.51 6.11
N PRO A 630 16.11 7.64 6.47
CA PRO A 630 15.20 7.70 7.63
C PRO A 630 13.96 6.83 7.47
N ILE A 631 13.50 6.58 6.23
CA ILE A 631 12.30 5.77 5.98
C ILE A 631 12.58 4.30 6.28
N VAL A 632 13.69 3.73 5.78
CA VAL A 632 14.05 2.33 6.10
C VAL A 632 14.33 2.16 7.59
N LYS A 633 14.99 3.13 8.24
CA LYS A 633 15.19 3.13 9.70
C LYS A 633 13.87 3.14 10.48
N THR A 634 12.89 3.91 10.02
CA THR A 634 11.53 3.90 10.59
C THR A 634 10.91 2.51 10.48
N TYR A 635 11.02 1.85 9.32
CA TYR A 635 10.51 0.49 9.14
C TYR A 635 11.30 -0.55 9.96
N SER A 636 12.61 -0.40 10.11
CA SER A 636 13.43 -1.24 10.98
C SER A 636 12.98 -1.13 12.44
N GLY A 637 12.64 0.07 12.91
CA GLY A 637 12.03 0.25 14.23
C GLY A 637 10.65 -0.41 14.37
N ILE A 638 9.84 -0.43 13.30
CA ILE A 638 8.52 -1.08 13.30
C ILE A 638 8.65 -2.61 13.27
N PHE A 639 9.61 -3.13 12.50
CA PHE A 639 9.85 -4.54 12.19
C PHE A 639 11.32 -4.92 12.46
N PRO A 640 11.72 -5.06 13.74
CA PRO A 640 13.12 -5.27 14.11
C PRO A 640 13.73 -6.55 13.54
N ASP A 641 12.95 -7.62 13.37
CA ASP A 641 13.42 -8.91 12.87
C ASP A 641 13.39 -9.04 11.33
N LEU A 642 12.96 -8.00 10.61
CA LEU A 642 12.79 -8.08 9.15
C LEU A 642 14.10 -7.81 8.39
N PHE A 643 14.82 -6.75 8.79
CA PHE A 643 15.98 -6.25 8.07
C PHE A 643 17.28 -6.75 8.70
N LYS A 644 18.15 -7.30 7.87
CA LYS A 644 19.51 -7.66 8.23
C LYS A 644 20.48 -6.54 7.83
N PRO A 645 21.56 -6.32 8.58
CA PRO A 645 22.65 -5.45 8.15
C PRO A 645 23.25 -5.93 6.83
N PHE A 646 23.68 -5.01 5.96
CA PHE A 646 24.34 -5.38 4.70
C PHE A 646 25.59 -6.23 4.93
N ASP A 647 26.30 -6.01 6.05
CA ASP A 647 27.51 -6.76 6.39
C ASP A 647 27.27 -8.26 6.60
N GLU A 648 26.04 -8.68 6.93
CA GLU A 648 25.67 -10.10 7.05
C GLU A 648 25.36 -10.76 5.70
N MET A 649 25.25 -10.00 4.61
CA MET A 649 25.02 -10.55 3.29
C MET A 649 26.22 -11.42 2.85
N PRO A 650 26.01 -12.62 2.29
CA PRO A 650 27.10 -13.48 1.84
C PRO A 650 28.05 -12.74 0.90
N ALA A 651 29.36 -12.90 1.11
CA ALA A 651 30.39 -12.14 0.40
C ALA A 651 30.32 -12.31 -1.12
N ASP A 652 29.86 -13.47 -1.59
CA ASP A 652 29.73 -13.77 -3.01
C ASP A 652 28.56 -13.03 -3.66
N LEU A 653 27.47 -12.78 -2.91
CA LEU A 653 26.30 -12.02 -3.37
C LEU A 653 26.48 -10.49 -3.23
N LYS A 654 27.56 -10.03 -2.58
CA LYS A 654 27.89 -8.61 -2.43
C LYS A 654 28.69 -8.02 -3.61
N LYS A 655 29.21 -8.88 -4.48
CA LYS A 655 30.20 -8.50 -5.50
C LYS A 655 29.59 -7.83 -6.72
#